data_AF-A0AAD8CVP7-F1
#
_entry.id   AF-A0AAD8CVP7-F1
#
_cell.length_a   1.000
_cell.length_b   1.000
_cell.length_c   1.000
_cell.angle_alpha   90.00
_cell.angle_beta   90.00
_cell.angle_gamma   90.00
#
_symmetry.space_group_name_H-M   'P 1'
#
loop_
_entity.id
_entity.type
_entity.pdbx_description
1 polymer ?
#
loop_
_entity_poly.entity_id
_entity_poly.type
_entity_poly.pdbx_seq_one_letter_code
_entity_poly.pdbx_strand_id
1 'polypeptide(L)'
;MALNSDMFLQCGVCFCDITSPKLLSCLHSFCQTCLKDQDGCHVVTCPTCHQPTEKAEVKDNKLLSDLQSKLDILKQIARGSDLSCSCSNASARSMCFECEKFLCQKCFEGHQMFLAKENHSMESLESLKEMSSQEFLATARKKRLSSCPDHDKQTISIFCRTCSKSICTTCTILMHKPPDHEYRDIKQEAQEQKDNLAEMCTKLCKKEDAFEEILKKLLNLKGDHQSRKRELEEQIKVSVNEAVRKVEQKGEALLKELEGIHKGMDAKMSKKLLHMEDVQKRIEGSKDLLENMIKYATDEEVMEMEKFVKSSLQQLQRSRPGNADALDFTVEFKKTDLEPLNLLGSLVVHKDMATGTNLEASTPIKIKRERQDDEDIKPGTFLASKLPPKRPYKPSLEKLGVSPASLNALPPSVGQKTDLNILTDDSLLDCDDDDECEETQSGTSDILNSDDENDGGVSASQSHLSCSFFKPNLNIENCTLVFFDLKTTGQERAPDIIQLSAISQDKTFDVSILPLQQIEGGVNVVQTRTEALTAFLAFLHMLVQPTILVGHNIWKVKCPILCRHLDELGLKDELQELVSGFLDTESLARDNLKSKDIKKFSQQDLSKMLLKKTYPAHNTLEAVKNLQELYQSLRPAQKKHLFSLVQLEAHMSLQPLVLAMAVTKPSAQTLAQQGISFETLKQAYQKDPKKGLKHLLRHLGNELGPNKLSTTIRHTQTFFLTKLAH
;
A
#
# COMPACT_ATOMS: atom_id res chain seq x y z
N MET A 1 26.08 -22.00 7.71
CA MET A 1 27.20 -21.04 7.66
C MET A 1 27.96 -21.14 8.97
N ALA A 2 29.29 -21.01 8.98
CA ALA A 2 30.02 -20.86 10.24
C ALA A 2 29.75 -19.45 10.78
N LEU A 3 29.23 -19.34 12.00
CA LEU A 3 28.97 -18.06 12.64
C LEU A 3 30.31 -17.45 13.09
N ASN A 4 30.58 -16.21 12.69
CA ASN A 4 31.68 -15.43 13.26
C ASN A 4 31.41 -15.28 14.76
N SER A 5 32.34 -15.72 15.61
CA SER A 5 32.12 -15.96 17.05
C SER A 5 31.62 -14.73 17.82
N ASP A 6 31.93 -13.54 17.33
CA ASP A 6 31.79 -12.28 18.06
C ASP A 6 30.55 -11.47 17.61
N MET A 7 29.77 -11.95 16.63
CA MET A 7 28.59 -11.22 16.11
C MET A 7 27.51 -10.91 17.16
N PHE A 8 27.42 -11.71 18.23
CA PHE A 8 26.45 -11.48 19.31
C PHE A 8 26.79 -10.27 20.20
N LEU A 9 27.98 -9.67 20.03
CA LEU A 9 28.41 -8.42 20.66
C LEU A 9 28.28 -7.21 19.73
N GLN A 10 27.76 -7.37 18.52
CA GLN A 10 27.48 -6.26 17.62
C GLN A 10 26.06 -5.72 17.87
N CYS A 11 25.92 -4.39 17.94
CA CYS A 11 24.60 -3.76 18.05
C CYS A 11 23.89 -3.75 16.69
N GLY A 12 22.71 -4.36 16.59
CA GLY A 12 21.90 -4.43 15.35
C GLY A 12 21.30 -3.12 14.83
N VAL A 13 21.91 -1.97 15.16
CA VAL A 13 21.51 -0.61 14.71
C VAL A 13 22.72 0.15 14.16
N CYS A 14 23.84 0.20 14.88
CA CYS A 14 25.09 0.81 14.39
C CYS A 14 26.09 -0.20 13.80
N PHE A 15 25.85 -1.50 13.95
CA PHE A 15 26.69 -2.62 13.49
C PHE A 15 28.13 -2.63 14.06
N CYS A 16 28.40 -1.80 15.08
CA CYS A 16 29.64 -1.76 15.83
C CYS A 16 29.56 -2.61 17.12
N ASP A 17 30.72 -2.80 17.77
CA ASP A 17 30.84 -3.29 19.16
C ASP A 17 29.83 -2.60 20.09
N ILE A 18 29.13 -3.39 20.92
CA ILE A 18 28.03 -2.89 21.75
C ILE A 18 28.53 -2.10 22.97
N THR A 19 28.22 -0.81 23.00
CA THR A 19 28.67 0.13 24.04
C THR A 19 27.54 0.53 24.97
N SER A 20 27.76 0.40 26.29
CA SER A 20 26.73 0.56 27.33
C SER A 20 25.44 -0.22 27.00
N PRO A 21 25.50 -1.56 26.90
CA PRO A 21 24.43 -2.39 26.35
C PRO A 21 23.19 -2.37 27.25
N LYS A 22 22.04 -1.97 26.67
CA LYS A 22 20.72 -2.00 27.31
C LYS A 22 19.92 -3.19 26.80
N LEU A 23 19.31 -3.93 27.72
CA LEU A 23 18.42 -5.06 27.49
C LEU A 23 16.95 -4.60 27.55
N LEU A 24 16.18 -4.93 26.53
CA LEU A 24 14.73 -4.67 26.44
C LEU A 24 13.92 -5.86 26.95
N SER A 25 12.61 -5.66 27.24
CA SER A 25 11.72 -6.75 27.68
C SER A 25 11.47 -7.81 26.60
N CYS A 26 11.70 -7.47 25.33
CA CYS A 26 11.77 -8.39 24.19
C CYS A 26 13.11 -9.14 24.03
N LEU A 27 13.96 -9.14 25.07
CA LEU A 27 15.28 -9.78 25.19
C LEU A 27 16.38 -9.30 24.21
N HIS A 28 16.06 -8.47 23.23
CA HIS A 28 17.05 -7.82 22.37
C HIS A 28 17.90 -6.81 23.16
N SER A 29 19.14 -6.60 22.72
CA SER A 29 20.09 -5.67 23.34
C SER A 29 20.75 -4.72 22.34
N PHE A 30 20.89 -3.45 22.72
CA PHE A 30 21.43 -2.38 21.88
C PHE A 30 22.32 -1.43 22.67
N CYS A 31 23.17 -0.63 22.02
CA CYS A 31 23.89 0.45 22.68
C CYS A 31 22.90 1.47 23.26
N GLN A 32 23.20 2.05 24.43
CA GLN A 32 22.37 3.11 25.02
C GLN A 32 22.12 4.28 24.05
N THR A 33 23.09 4.61 23.20
CA THR A 33 23.00 5.67 22.18
C THR A 33 22.24 5.26 20.91
N CYS A 34 22.02 3.97 20.69
CA CYS A 34 21.28 3.45 19.53
C CYS A 34 19.79 3.26 19.81
N LEU A 35 19.42 3.13 21.09
CA LEU A 35 18.03 3.33 21.52
C LEU A 35 17.73 4.82 21.43
N LYS A 36 17.01 5.22 20.36
CA LYS A 36 16.53 6.60 20.21
C LYS A 36 15.55 6.90 21.33
N ASP A 37 15.99 7.67 22.32
CA ASP A 37 15.06 8.27 23.26
C ASP A 37 14.23 9.34 22.53
N GLN A 38 12.90 9.28 22.69
CA GLN A 38 12.00 10.35 22.32
C GLN A 38 11.66 11.10 23.61
N ASP A 39 12.21 12.30 23.77
CA ASP A 39 12.05 13.11 24.97
C ASP A 39 10.57 13.26 25.36
N GLY A 40 10.24 12.81 26.58
CA GLY A 40 8.87 12.79 27.12
C GLY A 40 8.10 11.46 26.92
N CYS A 41 8.59 10.51 26.11
CA CYS A 41 8.01 9.17 26.04
C CYS A 41 8.45 8.31 27.23
N HIS A 42 7.55 7.50 27.79
CA HIS A 42 7.87 6.53 28.86
C HIS A 42 8.27 5.14 28.32
N VAL A 43 8.25 4.94 27.00
CA VAL A 43 8.41 3.64 26.32
C VAL A 43 9.54 3.72 25.29
N VAL A 44 10.31 2.65 25.17
CA VAL A 44 11.33 2.43 24.14
C VAL A 44 10.87 1.30 23.23
N THR A 45 10.80 1.55 21.92
CA THR A 45 10.42 0.54 20.92
C THR A 45 11.64 -0.22 20.43
N CYS A 46 11.60 -1.56 20.40
CA CYS A 46 12.69 -2.37 19.89
C CYS A 46 12.92 -2.17 18.38
N PRO A 47 14.13 -1.79 17.93
CA PRO A 47 14.45 -1.63 16.50
C PRO A 47 14.32 -2.91 15.64
N THR A 48 14.37 -4.10 16.24
CA THR A 48 14.41 -5.39 15.51
C THR A 48 13.07 -6.11 15.44
N CYS A 49 12.23 -5.99 16.47
CA CYS A 49 10.93 -6.68 16.55
C CYS A 49 9.74 -5.76 16.85
N HIS A 50 9.96 -4.45 16.91
CA HIS A 50 8.96 -3.40 17.16
C HIS A 50 8.16 -3.52 18.47
N GLN A 51 8.47 -4.51 19.33
CA GLN A 51 7.86 -4.65 20.64
C GLN A 51 8.24 -3.46 21.56
N PRO A 52 7.28 -2.84 22.25
CA PRO A 52 7.55 -1.79 23.25
C PRO A 52 8.10 -2.37 24.57
N THR A 53 8.94 -1.59 25.24
CA THR A 53 9.44 -1.84 26.60
C THR A 53 9.33 -0.54 27.40
N GLU A 54 8.82 -0.58 28.63
CA GLU A 54 8.80 0.63 29.48
C GLU A 54 10.22 1.01 29.93
N LYS A 55 10.52 2.31 30.02
CA LYS A 55 11.85 2.79 30.46
C LYS A 55 12.29 2.25 31.82
N ALA A 56 11.35 1.91 32.71
CA ALA A 56 11.62 1.29 34.00
C ALA A 56 11.99 -0.20 33.92
N GLU A 57 11.62 -0.90 32.83
CA GLU A 57 11.98 -2.30 32.58
C GLU A 57 13.34 -2.46 31.89
N VAL A 58 13.81 -1.42 31.19
CA VAL A 58 15.11 -1.42 30.49
C VAL A 58 16.25 -1.59 31.49
N LYS A 59 17.06 -2.64 31.32
CA LYS A 59 18.14 -3.02 32.25
C LYS A 59 19.50 -2.96 31.58
N ASP A 60 20.55 -2.73 32.35
CA ASP A 60 21.92 -2.89 31.85
C ASP A 60 22.21 -4.38 31.58
N ASN A 61 22.62 -4.71 30.36
CA ASN A 61 23.03 -6.07 30.02
C ASN A 61 24.45 -6.32 30.53
N LYS A 62 24.55 -6.60 31.84
CA LYS A 62 25.83 -6.82 32.52
C LYS A 62 26.62 -7.98 31.92
N LEU A 63 25.96 -8.99 31.35
CA LEU A 63 26.62 -10.09 30.64
C LEU A 63 27.38 -9.58 29.41
N LEU A 64 26.72 -8.84 28.51
CA LEU A 64 27.38 -8.28 27.32
C LEU A 64 28.45 -7.25 27.70
N SER A 65 28.20 -6.40 28.71
CA SER A 65 29.19 -5.43 29.21
C SER A 65 30.47 -6.10 29.75
N ASP A 66 30.34 -7.23 30.45
CA ASP A 66 31.46 -8.00 31.00
C ASP A 66 32.10 -8.98 29.99
N LEU A 67 31.52 -9.10 28.78
CA LEU A 67 32.13 -9.81 27.65
C LEU A 67 32.88 -8.82 26.76
N GLN A 68 32.25 -7.71 26.39
CA GLN A 68 32.84 -6.64 25.59
C GLN A 68 34.13 -6.11 26.22
N SER A 69 34.09 -5.70 27.49
CA SER A 69 35.27 -5.19 28.22
C SER A 69 36.44 -6.17 28.27
N LYS A 70 36.19 -7.48 28.23
CA LYS A 70 37.25 -8.50 28.14
C LYS A 70 37.79 -8.65 26.72
N LEU A 71 36.94 -8.61 25.69
CA LEU A 71 37.42 -8.57 24.31
C LEU A 71 38.15 -7.27 23.97
N ASP A 72 37.83 -6.15 24.62
CA ASP A 72 38.53 -4.89 24.42
C ASP A 72 39.97 -4.95 24.99
N ILE A 73 40.19 -5.68 26.08
CA ILE A 73 41.54 -6.03 26.57
C ILE A 73 42.26 -6.93 25.55
N LEU A 74 41.62 -7.94 24.97
CA LEU A 74 42.22 -8.78 23.94
C LEU A 74 42.58 -7.96 22.67
N LYS A 75 41.72 -7.03 22.25
CA LYS A 75 41.98 -6.09 21.16
C LYS A 75 43.15 -5.15 21.48
N GLN A 76 43.28 -4.70 22.73
CA GLN A 76 44.44 -3.92 23.19
C GLN A 76 45.74 -4.73 23.10
N ILE A 77 45.72 -5.99 23.58
CA ILE A 77 46.84 -6.94 23.50
C ILE A 77 47.26 -7.17 22.05
N ALA A 78 46.31 -7.42 21.14
CA ALA A 78 46.55 -7.62 19.72
C ALA A 78 47.14 -6.37 19.03
N ARG A 79 46.65 -5.17 19.39
CA ARG A 79 47.16 -3.89 18.85
C ARG A 79 48.52 -3.48 19.42
N GLY A 80 48.96 -4.07 20.53
CA GLY A 80 50.23 -3.73 21.18
C GLY A 80 50.27 -2.36 21.88
N SER A 81 49.14 -1.66 21.98
CA SER A 81 49.03 -0.29 22.54
C SER A 81 48.84 -0.31 24.05
N ASP A 82 49.48 0.62 24.76
CA ASP A 82 49.29 0.89 26.19
C ASP A 82 49.52 -0.31 27.14
N LEU A 83 50.22 -1.35 26.67
CA LEU A 83 50.61 -2.55 27.43
C LEU A 83 51.78 -2.28 28.39
N SER A 84 51.59 -1.31 29.30
CA SER A 84 52.59 -0.86 30.26
C SER A 84 52.29 -1.37 31.68
N CYS A 85 53.34 -1.61 32.47
CA CYS A 85 53.20 -2.04 33.85
C CYS A 85 53.22 -0.84 34.81
N SER A 86 52.20 -0.75 35.68
CA SER A 86 51.97 0.37 36.60
C SER A 86 53.10 0.64 37.60
N CYS A 87 54.07 -0.27 37.75
CA CYS A 87 55.22 -0.07 38.63
C CYS A 87 56.31 0.86 38.05
N SER A 88 56.35 1.11 36.72
CA SER A 88 57.34 2.03 36.09
C SER A 88 56.97 2.54 34.69
N ASN A 89 55.75 2.31 34.19
CA ASN A 89 55.39 2.36 32.75
C ASN A 89 56.28 1.49 31.83
N ALA A 90 57.07 0.57 32.40
CA ALA A 90 57.89 -0.36 31.64
C ALA A 90 57.01 -1.35 30.86
N SER A 91 57.46 -1.76 29.67
CA SER A 91 56.77 -2.73 28.81
C SER A 91 56.40 -3.99 29.60
N ALA A 92 55.12 -4.35 29.55
CA ALA A 92 54.66 -5.59 30.14
C ALA A 92 55.10 -6.80 29.33
N ARG A 93 55.10 -7.97 29.97
CA ARG A 93 55.35 -9.29 29.36
C ARG A 93 54.25 -10.30 29.66
N SER A 94 53.50 -10.10 30.74
CA SER A 94 52.38 -10.96 31.14
C SER A 94 51.19 -10.15 31.64
N MET A 95 50.03 -10.80 31.71
CA MET A 95 48.82 -10.25 32.32
C MET A 95 48.35 -11.18 33.44
N CYS A 96 47.95 -10.62 34.59
CA CYS A 96 47.21 -11.33 35.62
C CYS A 96 45.69 -11.14 35.41
N PHE A 97 44.94 -12.25 35.33
CA PHE A 97 43.51 -12.21 35.02
C PHE A 97 42.64 -11.76 36.20
N GLU A 98 43.00 -12.12 37.44
CA GLU A 98 42.22 -11.77 38.64
C GLU A 98 42.48 -10.34 39.11
N CYS A 99 43.67 -9.79 38.85
CA CYS A 99 44.00 -8.39 39.11
C CYS A 99 43.70 -7.46 37.93
N GLU A 100 43.42 -8.01 36.75
CA GLU A 100 43.20 -7.27 35.50
C GLU A 100 44.36 -6.31 35.16
N LYS A 101 45.60 -6.75 35.41
CA LYS A 101 46.82 -5.92 35.32
C LYS A 101 47.89 -6.51 34.43
N PHE A 102 48.55 -5.64 33.67
CA PHE A 102 49.74 -5.92 32.90
C PHE A 102 51.00 -5.82 33.78
N LEU A 103 51.89 -6.81 33.67
CA LEU A 103 53.07 -7.00 34.52
C LEU A 103 54.35 -7.04 33.67
N CYS A 104 55.36 -6.25 34.05
CA CYS A 104 56.73 -6.41 33.53
C CYS A 104 57.46 -7.49 34.33
N GLN A 105 58.59 -7.99 33.82
CA GLN A 105 59.34 -9.13 34.39
C GLN A 105 59.47 -9.11 35.93
N LYS A 106 60.02 -8.02 36.49
CA LYS A 106 60.24 -7.87 37.94
C LYS A 106 58.93 -7.84 38.74
N CYS A 107 57.92 -7.17 38.19
CA CYS A 107 56.63 -7.01 38.85
C CYS A 107 55.77 -8.29 38.72
N PHE A 108 56.00 -9.14 37.72
CA PHE A 108 55.50 -10.51 37.63
C PHE A 108 56.16 -11.43 38.68
N GLU A 109 57.49 -11.43 38.78
CA GLU A 109 58.24 -12.24 39.76
C GLU A 109 57.82 -11.90 41.20
N GLY A 110 57.73 -10.61 41.53
CA GLY A 110 57.20 -10.16 42.82
C GLY A 110 55.74 -10.56 43.06
N HIS A 111 54.87 -10.37 42.08
CA HIS A 111 53.45 -10.75 42.17
C HIS A 111 53.29 -12.27 42.42
N GLN A 112 54.08 -13.09 41.73
CA GLN A 112 54.11 -14.53 41.93
C GLN A 112 54.58 -14.90 43.35
N MET A 113 55.64 -14.28 43.86
CA MET A 113 56.16 -14.58 45.20
C MET A 113 55.21 -14.17 46.33
N PHE A 114 54.59 -12.99 46.24
CA PHE A 114 53.70 -12.49 47.30
C PHE A 114 52.30 -13.13 47.28
N LEU A 115 51.75 -13.43 46.09
CA LEU A 115 50.35 -13.89 45.93
C LEU A 115 50.24 -15.36 45.50
N ALA A 116 51.31 -16.16 45.60
CA ALA A 116 51.31 -17.60 45.31
C ALA A 116 50.16 -18.37 45.99
N LYS A 117 49.79 -17.97 47.22
CA LYS A 117 48.71 -18.61 48.01
C LYS A 117 47.31 -18.33 47.47
N GLU A 118 47.13 -17.27 46.68
CA GLU A 118 45.84 -16.83 46.14
C GLU A 118 45.54 -17.44 44.76
N ASN A 119 46.49 -18.21 44.20
CA ASN A 119 46.36 -18.96 42.94
C ASN A 119 45.98 -18.09 41.73
N HIS A 120 46.55 -16.89 41.61
CA HIS A 120 46.32 -16.00 40.46
C HIS A 120 46.83 -16.63 39.15
N SER A 121 46.01 -16.59 38.10
CA SER A 121 46.31 -17.03 36.76
C SER A 121 47.02 -15.91 36.00
N MET A 122 48.19 -16.21 35.46
CA MET A 122 49.01 -15.26 34.71
C MET A 122 49.50 -15.89 33.42
N GLU A 123 49.36 -15.17 32.31
CA GLU A 123 49.73 -15.63 30.97
C GLU A 123 50.62 -14.62 30.24
N SER A 124 51.42 -15.09 29.28
CA SER A 124 52.33 -14.22 28.52
C SER A 124 51.60 -13.42 27.46
N LEU A 125 52.03 -12.17 27.19
CA LEU A 125 51.45 -11.33 26.14
C LEU A 125 51.72 -11.85 24.71
N GLU A 126 52.61 -12.83 24.55
CA GLU A 126 52.85 -13.53 23.29
C GLU A 126 51.76 -14.60 23.12
N SER A 127 51.61 -15.50 24.09
CA SER A 127 50.54 -16.51 24.13
C SER A 127 49.15 -15.88 24.01
N LEU A 128 48.88 -14.78 24.73
CA LEU A 128 47.58 -14.09 24.71
C LEU A 128 47.22 -13.45 23.36
N LYS A 129 48.18 -13.26 22.43
CA LYS A 129 47.91 -12.79 21.05
C LYS A 129 47.50 -13.91 20.11
N GLU A 130 47.87 -15.15 20.43
CA GLU A 130 47.63 -16.33 19.58
C GLU A 130 46.33 -17.07 19.95
N MET A 131 45.77 -16.81 21.14
CA MET A 131 44.48 -17.37 21.56
C MET A 131 43.28 -16.77 20.81
N SER A 132 42.23 -17.57 20.61
CA SER A 132 40.93 -17.08 20.14
C SER A 132 40.19 -16.23 21.17
N SER A 133 39.20 -15.45 20.72
CA SER A 133 38.29 -14.68 21.58
C SER A 133 37.57 -15.58 22.61
N GLN A 134 37.21 -16.81 22.22
CA GLN A 134 36.54 -17.78 23.08
C GLN A 134 37.46 -18.31 24.18
N GLU A 135 38.72 -18.65 23.87
CA GLU A 135 39.70 -19.14 24.84
C GLU A 135 40.12 -18.05 25.83
N PHE A 136 40.29 -16.81 25.35
CA PHE A 136 40.52 -15.64 26.20
C PHE A 136 39.35 -15.41 27.16
N LEU A 137 38.11 -15.41 26.67
CA LEU A 137 36.92 -15.22 27.51
C LEU A 137 36.73 -16.36 28.53
N ALA A 138 36.98 -17.60 28.12
CA ALA A 138 36.89 -18.77 29.00
C ALA A 138 37.92 -18.71 30.14
N THR A 139 39.10 -18.14 29.88
CA THR A 139 40.18 -17.99 30.86
C THR A 139 39.97 -16.77 31.75
N ALA A 140 39.76 -15.59 31.15
CA ALA A 140 39.60 -14.31 31.85
C ALA A 140 38.36 -14.20 32.75
N ARG A 141 37.38 -15.10 32.59
CA ARG A 141 36.15 -15.14 33.40
C ARG A 141 36.14 -16.28 34.43
N LYS A 142 37.13 -17.20 34.41
CA LYS A 142 37.11 -18.47 35.14
C LYS A 142 37.15 -18.36 36.67
N LYS A 143 37.68 -17.24 37.20
CA LYS A 143 38.00 -17.04 38.62
C LYS A 143 37.48 -15.73 39.24
N ARG A 144 36.54 -15.00 38.59
CA ARG A 144 36.02 -13.73 39.10
C ARG A 144 35.08 -13.91 40.31
N LEU A 145 35.65 -14.20 41.48
CA LEU A 145 34.96 -14.12 42.76
C LEU A 145 34.58 -12.66 43.03
N SER A 146 33.29 -12.35 42.97
CA SER A 146 32.81 -11.00 43.27
C SER A 146 32.84 -10.77 44.78
N SER A 147 33.34 -9.62 45.22
CA SER A 147 33.27 -9.20 46.61
C SER A 147 31.83 -8.91 47.05
N CYS A 148 31.54 -9.08 48.32
CA CYS A 148 30.28 -8.66 48.93
C CYS A 148 30.25 -7.13 49.04
N PRO A 149 29.16 -6.45 48.64
CA PRO A 149 29.04 -4.99 48.79
C PRO A 149 28.95 -4.57 50.26
N ASP A 150 28.37 -5.41 51.12
CA ASP A 150 28.13 -5.10 52.54
C ASP A 150 29.31 -5.49 53.46
N HIS A 151 30.26 -6.29 52.96
CA HIS A 151 31.36 -6.87 53.76
C HIS A 151 32.69 -6.88 53.00
N ASP A 152 33.60 -5.97 53.37
CA ASP A 152 34.95 -5.89 52.79
C ASP A 152 35.71 -7.23 52.87
N LYS A 153 36.49 -7.52 51.82
CA LYS A 153 37.28 -8.75 51.61
C LYS A 153 36.51 -10.08 51.64
N GLN A 154 35.18 -10.09 51.85
CA GLN A 154 34.37 -11.31 51.76
C GLN A 154 33.94 -11.59 50.32
N THR A 155 34.04 -12.83 49.89
CA THR A 155 33.62 -13.27 48.55
C THR A 155 32.20 -13.80 48.55
N ILE A 156 31.48 -13.53 47.46
CA ILE A 156 30.13 -14.06 47.23
C ILE A 156 30.22 -15.54 46.84
N SER A 157 29.52 -16.39 47.60
CA SER A 157 29.56 -17.85 47.50
C SER A 157 28.20 -18.51 47.69
N ILE A 158 27.21 -17.77 48.19
CA ILE A 158 25.89 -18.27 48.59
C ILE A 158 24.82 -17.48 47.82
N PHE A 159 23.69 -18.10 47.50
CA PHE A 159 22.50 -17.44 46.98
C PHE A 159 21.34 -17.62 47.96
N CYS A 160 20.78 -16.52 48.46
CA CYS A 160 19.55 -16.54 49.25
C CYS A 160 18.34 -16.53 48.33
N ARG A 161 17.54 -17.60 48.40
CA ARG A 161 16.33 -17.80 47.60
C ARG A 161 15.22 -16.84 48.05
N THR A 162 14.98 -16.72 49.35
CA THR A 162 13.98 -15.81 49.94
C THR A 162 14.17 -14.35 49.50
N CYS A 163 15.41 -13.90 49.30
CA CYS A 163 15.70 -12.54 48.85
C CYS A 163 16.09 -12.40 47.38
N SER A 164 16.20 -13.52 46.65
CA SER A 164 16.74 -13.58 45.28
C SER A 164 18.07 -12.82 45.11
N LYS A 165 19.01 -13.01 46.06
CA LYS A 165 20.28 -12.25 46.14
C LYS A 165 21.49 -13.16 46.39
N SER A 166 22.58 -12.85 45.70
CA SER A 166 23.91 -13.44 45.92
C SER A 166 24.61 -12.76 47.09
N ILE A 167 25.13 -13.55 48.04
CA ILE A 167 25.65 -13.10 49.34
C ILE A 167 26.92 -13.86 49.76
N CYS A 168 27.62 -13.38 50.79
CA CYS A 168 28.75 -14.07 51.42
C CYS A 168 28.35 -14.77 52.74
N THR A 169 29.28 -15.52 53.32
CA THR A 169 29.06 -16.22 54.60
C THR A 169 28.76 -15.26 55.77
N THR A 170 29.30 -14.04 55.77
CA THR A 170 28.99 -13.04 56.81
C THR A 170 27.54 -12.55 56.71
N CYS A 171 26.99 -12.44 55.50
CA CYS A 171 25.60 -12.07 55.28
C CYS A 171 24.61 -13.07 55.93
N THR A 172 24.88 -14.39 55.89
CA THR A 172 23.97 -15.39 56.50
C THR A 172 24.02 -15.34 58.03
N ILE A 173 25.15 -14.93 58.62
CA ILE A 173 25.31 -14.78 60.07
C ILE A 173 24.66 -13.49 60.57
N LEU A 174 24.71 -12.39 59.80
CA LEU A 174 24.23 -11.08 60.25
C LEU A 174 22.79 -10.75 59.78
N MET A 175 22.51 -10.90 58.49
CA MET A 175 21.29 -10.37 57.84
C MET A 175 20.32 -11.44 57.33
N HIS A 176 20.83 -12.58 56.84
CA HIS A 176 20.04 -13.66 56.23
C HIS A 176 20.08 -14.93 57.10
N LYS A 177 19.63 -14.79 58.34
CA LYS A 177 19.65 -15.86 59.35
C LYS A 177 18.59 -16.92 59.05
N PRO A 178 18.89 -18.22 59.23
CA PRO A 178 17.86 -19.25 59.39
C PRO A 178 17.04 -19.00 60.67
N PRO A 179 15.74 -19.36 60.70
CA PRO A 179 14.99 -20.05 59.65
C PRO A 179 14.43 -19.13 58.55
N ASP A 180 14.46 -17.82 58.73
CA ASP A 180 13.72 -16.85 57.89
C ASP A 180 14.22 -16.79 56.43
N HIS A 181 15.46 -17.21 56.18
CA HIS A 181 16.08 -17.20 54.86
C HIS A 181 16.57 -18.59 54.43
N GLU A 182 16.01 -19.12 53.33
CA GLU A 182 16.59 -20.26 52.60
C GLU A 182 17.76 -19.77 51.74
N TYR A 183 18.87 -20.51 51.75
CA TYR A 183 20.03 -20.25 50.89
C TYR A 183 20.76 -21.54 50.47
N ARG A 184 21.43 -21.49 49.31
CA ARG A 184 22.23 -22.58 48.73
C ARG A 184 23.60 -22.06 48.26
N ASP A 185 24.55 -22.95 48.00
CA ASP A 185 25.76 -22.61 47.22
C ASP A 185 25.36 -22.01 45.86
N ILE A 186 26.03 -20.90 45.50
CA ILE A 186 25.70 -20.11 44.30
C ILE A 186 25.96 -20.87 42.99
N LYS A 187 26.90 -21.81 42.96
CA LYS A 187 27.23 -22.59 41.76
C LYS A 187 26.19 -23.66 41.51
N GLN A 188 25.70 -24.31 42.55
CA GLN A 188 24.58 -25.27 42.48
C GLN A 188 23.30 -24.58 42.00
N GLU A 189 22.93 -23.45 42.59
CA GLU A 189 21.76 -22.68 42.15
C GLU A 189 21.92 -22.18 40.70
N ALA A 190 23.07 -21.59 40.36
CA ALA A 190 23.34 -21.13 39.01
C ALA A 190 23.50 -22.26 37.99
N GLN A 191 23.60 -23.52 38.40
CA GLN A 191 23.54 -24.66 37.49
C GLN A 191 22.09 -25.10 37.27
N GLU A 192 21.30 -25.29 38.33
CA GLU A 192 19.86 -25.60 38.24
C GLU A 192 19.14 -24.57 37.34
N GLN A 193 19.41 -23.28 37.49
CA GLN A 193 18.81 -22.25 36.65
C GLN A 193 19.32 -22.26 35.20
N LYS A 194 20.55 -22.69 34.92
CA LYS A 194 21.02 -22.89 33.52
C LYS A 194 20.35 -24.08 32.87
N ASP A 195 20.18 -25.17 33.61
CA ASP A 195 19.57 -26.40 33.09
C ASP A 195 18.07 -26.15 32.77
N ASN A 196 17.38 -25.42 33.65
CA ASN A 196 16.02 -24.89 33.39
C ASN A 196 15.96 -24.01 32.14
N LEU A 197 16.88 -23.04 31.99
CA LEU A 197 16.94 -22.16 30.81
C LEU A 197 17.28 -22.93 29.53
N ALA A 198 18.17 -23.92 29.59
CA ALA A 198 18.47 -24.79 28.45
C ALA A 198 17.25 -25.60 28.02
N GLU A 199 16.47 -26.15 28.97
CA GLU A 199 15.23 -26.85 28.66
C GLU A 199 14.21 -25.91 28.00
N MET A 200 14.06 -24.66 28.48
CA MET A 200 13.24 -23.63 27.84
C MET A 200 13.70 -23.32 26.41
N CYS A 201 15.01 -23.19 26.16
CA CYS A 201 15.55 -23.02 24.81
C CYS A 201 15.17 -24.19 23.89
N THR A 202 15.29 -25.46 24.33
CA THR A 202 14.86 -26.59 23.49
C THR A 202 13.35 -26.61 23.20
N LYS A 203 12.52 -26.03 24.08
CA LYS A 203 11.08 -25.85 23.87
C LYS A 203 10.79 -24.69 22.91
N LEU A 204 11.67 -23.69 22.82
CA LEU A 204 11.56 -22.58 21.87
C LEU A 204 11.99 -22.99 20.45
N CYS A 205 13.13 -23.68 20.28
CA CYS A 205 13.56 -24.15 18.95
C CYS A 205 12.51 -25.05 18.30
N LYS A 206 11.88 -25.97 19.05
CA LYS A 206 10.78 -26.82 18.55
C LYS A 206 9.53 -26.03 18.12
N LYS A 207 9.34 -24.80 18.63
CA LYS A 207 8.28 -23.88 18.14
C LYS A 207 8.74 -23.12 16.90
N GLU A 208 10.00 -22.69 16.87
CA GLU A 208 10.64 -22.05 15.72
C GLU A 208 10.58 -22.95 14.47
N ASP A 209 10.99 -24.22 14.59
CA ASP A 209 10.84 -25.25 13.56
C ASP A 209 9.39 -25.33 13.02
N ALA A 210 8.41 -25.35 13.94
CA ALA A 210 7.00 -25.45 13.61
C ALA A 210 6.45 -24.18 12.93
N PHE A 211 6.92 -23.00 13.33
CA PHE A 211 6.59 -21.73 12.65
C PHE A 211 7.22 -21.68 11.25
N GLU A 212 8.49 -22.08 11.08
CA GLU A 212 9.15 -22.10 9.78
C GLU A 212 8.42 -23.03 8.80
N GLU A 213 8.00 -24.21 9.27
CA GLU A 213 7.20 -25.15 8.49
C GLU A 213 5.80 -24.64 8.13
N ILE A 214 5.17 -23.82 8.98
CA ILE A 214 3.90 -23.13 8.66
C ILE A 214 4.13 -22.02 7.63
N LEU A 215 5.20 -21.23 7.78
CA LEU A 215 5.56 -20.15 6.84
C LEU A 215 5.85 -20.71 5.44
N LYS A 216 6.61 -21.81 5.32
CA LYS A 216 6.81 -22.52 4.04
C LYS A 216 5.49 -22.95 3.40
N LYS A 217 4.57 -23.54 4.19
CA LYS A 217 3.25 -23.97 3.70
C LYS A 217 2.40 -22.79 3.23
N LEU A 218 2.41 -21.67 3.95
CA LEU A 218 1.68 -20.45 3.55
C LEU A 218 2.26 -19.83 2.27
N LEU A 219 3.58 -19.81 2.11
CA LEU A 219 4.24 -19.34 0.89
C LEU A 219 3.89 -20.22 -0.32
N ASN A 220 3.92 -21.54 -0.16
CA ASN A 220 3.52 -22.49 -1.22
C ASN A 220 2.04 -22.30 -1.59
N LEU A 221 1.13 -22.27 -0.60
CA LEU A 221 -0.31 -22.05 -0.84
C LEU A 221 -0.60 -20.72 -1.54
N LYS A 222 0.16 -19.66 -1.23
CA LYS A 222 0.10 -18.36 -1.93
C LYS A 222 0.51 -18.49 -3.40
N GLY A 223 1.59 -19.21 -3.70
CA GLY A 223 2.04 -19.51 -5.06
C GLY A 223 1.06 -20.37 -5.86
N ASP A 224 0.48 -21.39 -5.22
CA ASP A 224 -0.55 -22.26 -5.80
C ASP A 224 -1.84 -21.49 -6.10
N HIS A 225 -2.23 -20.55 -5.23
CA HIS A 225 -3.40 -19.70 -5.45
C HIS A 225 -3.16 -18.71 -6.60
N GLN A 226 -1.99 -18.06 -6.65
CA GLN A 226 -1.60 -17.19 -7.77
C GLN A 226 -1.51 -17.95 -9.11
N SER A 227 -1.14 -19.22 -9.09
CA SER A 227 -1.04 -20.04 -10.30
C SER A 227 -2.42 -20.50 -10.79
N ARG A 228 -3.28 -21.00 -9.90
CA ARG A 228 -4.69 -21.31 -10.22
C ARG A 228 -5.47 -20.08 -10.69
N LYS A 229 -5.21 -18.89 -10.11
CA LYS A 229 -5.80 -17.63 -10.59
C LYS A 229 -5.43 -17.38 -12.07
N ARG A 230 -4.15 -17.44 -12.42
CA ARG A 230 -3.68 -17.22 -13.80
C ARG A 230 -4.24 -18.25 -14.79
N GLU A 231 -4.39 -19.51 -14.35
CA GLU A 231 -5.02 -20.56 -15.13
C GLU A 231 -6.49 -20.25 -15.43
N LEU A 232 -7.27 -19.86 -14.41
CA LEU A 232 -8.67 -19.47 -14.58
C LEU A 232 -8.83 -18.20 -15.43
N GLU A 233 -7.95 -17.20 -15.27
CA GLU A 233 -7.92 -16.01 -16.11
C GLU A 233 -7.70 -16.36 -17.59
N GLU A 234 -6.86 -17.35 -17.90
CA GLU A 234 -6.64 -17.81 -19.27
C GLU A 234 -7.81 -18.65 -19.79
N GLN A 235 -8.38 -19.55 -18.99
CA GLN A 235 -9.59 -20.31 -19.37
C GLN A 235 -10.77 -19.37 -19.72
N ILE A 236 -10.94 -18.27 -18.98
CA ILE A 236 -11.93 -17.23 -19.28
C ILE A 236 -11.64 -16.56 -20.63
N LYS A 237 -10.39 -16.14 -20.90
CA LYS A 237 -10.01 -15.55 -22.20
C LYS A 237 -10.26 -16.50 -23.37
N VAL A 238 -9.89 -17.77 -23.24
CA VAL A 238 -10.16 -18.79 -24.27
C VAL A 238 -11.66 -18.95 -24.52
N SER A 239 -12.47 -19.02 -23.46
CA SER A 239 -13.94 -19.10 -23.58
C SER A 239 -14.56 -17.87 -24.26
N VAL A 240 -14.06 -16.66 -23.97
CA VAL A 240 -14.50 -15.42 -24.63
C VAL A 240 -14.13 -15.43 -26.11
N ASN A 241 -12.90 -15.79 -26.45
CA ASN A 241 -12.43 -15.87 -27.85
C ASN A 241 -13.22 -16.90 -28.66
N GLU A 242 -13.57 -18.05 -28.06
CA GLU A 242 -14.40 -19.06 -28.74
C GLU A 242 -15.85 -18.59 -28.93
N ALA A 243 -16.42 -17.84 -27.98
CA ALA A 243 -17.75 -17.26 -28.08
C ALA A 243 -17.81 -16.18 -29.19
N VAL A 244 -16.83 -15.26 -29.23
CA VAL A 244 -16.71 -14.24 -30.29
C VAL A 244 -16.63 -14.91 -31.67
N ARG A 245 -15.73 -15.89 -31.85
CA ARG A 245 -15.55 -16.61 -33.12
C ARG A 245 -16.84 -17.29 -33.61
N LYS A 246 -17.68 -17.81 -32.69
CA LYS A 246 -18.99 -18.42 -33.02
C LYS A 246 -20.01 -17.37 -33.50
N VAL A 247 -20.01 -16.18 -32.88
CA VAL A 247 -20.89 -15.07 -33.28
C VAL A 247 -20.47 -14.51 -34.64
N GLU A 248 -19.18 -14.26 -34.85
CA GLU A 248 -18.62 -13.80 -36.13
C GLU A 248 -18.95 -14.77 -37.27
N GLN A 249 -18.70 -16.07 -37.08
CA GLN A 249 -18.99 -17.11 -38.06
C GLN A 249 -20.49 -17.18 -38.42
N LYS A 250 -21.39 -16.88 -37.48
CA LYS A 250 -22.83 -16.82 -37.75
C LYS A 250 -23.24 -15.52 -38.46
N GLY A 251 -22.57 -14.41 -38.18
CA GLY A 251 -22.75 -13.13 -38.89
C GLY A 251 -22.33 -13.22 -40.36
N GLU A 252 -21.13 -13.75 -40.63
CA GLU A 252 -20.63 -13.96 -42.00
C GLU A 252 -21.56 -14.86 -42.82
N ALA A 253 -22.07 -15.94 -42.23
CA ALA A 253 -23.04 -16.83 -42.88
C ALA A 253 -24.34 -16.11 -43.29
N LEU A 254 -24.87 -15.22 -42.44
CA LEU A 254 -26.08 -14.45 -42.73
C LEU A 254 -25.84 -13.38 -43.81
N LEU A 255 -24.68 -12.73 -43.82
CA LEU A 255 -24.30 -11.79 -44.88
C LEU A 255 -24.19 -12.49 -46.25
N LYS A 256 -23.61 -13.69 -46.26
CA LYS A 256 -23.50 -14.52 -47.48
C LYS A 256 -24.85 -15.04 -47.98
N GLU A 257 -25.78 -15.35 -47.07
CA GLU A 257 -27.16 -15.70 -47.41
C GLU A 257 -27.90 -14.53 -48.05
N LEU A 258 -27.80 -13.32 -47.46
CA LEU A 258 -28.37 -12.09 -48.01
C LEU A 258 -27.80 -11.74 -49.39
N GLU A 259 -26.48 -11.83 -49.57
CA GLU A 259 -25.83 -11.59 -50.87
C GLU A 259 -26.30 -12.59 -51.95
N GLY A 260 -26.50 -13.85 -51.56
CA GLY A 260 -27.07 -14.89 -52.44
C GLY A 260 -28.52 -14.62 -52.85
N ILE A 261 -29.35 -14.11 -51.93
CA ILE A 261 -30.72 -13.69 -52.22
C ILE A 261 -30.71 -12.54 -53.24
N HIS A 262 -29.95 -11.47 -52.99
CA HIS A 262 -29.87 -10.32 -53.91
C HIS A 262 -29.40 -10.71 -55.31
N LYS A 263 -28.26 -11.43 -55.44
CA LYS A 263 -27.76 -11.92 -56.74
C LYS A 263 -28.81 -12.78 -57.48
N GLY A 264 -29.58 -13.59 -56.76
CA GLY A 264 -30.65 -14.41 -57.32
C GLY A 264 -31.90 -13.62 -57.74
N MET A 265 -32.13 -12.42 -57.18
CA MET A 265 -33.20 -11.50 -57.56
C MET A 265 -32.77 -10.61 -58.73
N ASP A 266 -31.57 -10.03 -58.67
CA ASP A 266 -30.99 -9.16 -59.72
C ASP A 266 -30.90 -9.90 -61.07
N ALA A 267 -30.54 -11.18 -61.06
CA ALA A 267 -30.54 -12.03 -62.26
C ALA A 267 -31.94 -12.23 -62.87
N LYS A 268 -33.00 -12.32 -62.05
CA LYS A 268 -34.40 -12.41 -62.53
C LYS A 268 -34.86 -11.07 -63.08
N MET A 269 -34.56 -9.97 -62.38
CA MET A 269 -34.87 -8.60 -62.80
C MET A 269 -34.23 -8.30 -64.16
N SER A 270 -32.91 -8.52 -64.26
CA SER A 270 -32.13 -8.31 -65.50
C SER A 270 -32.67 -9.12 -66.68
N LYS A 271 -33.04 -10.40 -66.46
CA LYS A 271 -33.62 -11.24 -67.51
C LYS A 271 -34.98 -10.73 -68.00
N LYS A 272 -35.83 -10.21 -67.09
CA LYS A 272 -37.15 -9.67 -67.47
C LYS A 272 -37.05 -8.27 -68.08
N LEU A 273 -36.07 -7.46 -67.67
CA LEU A 273 -35.73 -6.17 -68.28
C LEU A 273 -35.28 -6.35 -69.74
N LEU A 274 -34.28 -7.22 -69.99
CA LEU A 274 -33.81 -7.55 -71.35
C LEU A 274 -34.94 -8.08 -72.25
N HIS A 275 -35.85 -8.89 -71.71
CA HIS A 275 -37.01 -9.37 -72.46
C HIS A 275 -37.99 -8.24 -72.81
N MET A 276 -38.23 -7.29 -71.90
CA MET A 276 -39.10 -6.15 -72.17
C MET A 276 -38.50 -5.22 -73.22
N GLU A 277 -37.19 -4.97 -73.18
CA GLU A 277 -36.48 -4.20 -74.19
C GLU A 277 -36.53 -4.83 -75.58
N ASP A 278 -36.36 -6.15 -75.70
CA ASP A 278 -36.50 -6.86 -76.99
C ASP A 278 -37.91 -6.68 -77.57
N VAL A 279 -38.95 -6.88 -76.75
CA VAL A 279 -40.34 -6.67 -77.16
C VAL A 279 -40.60 -5.21 -77.56
N GLN A 280 -40.04 -4.24 -76.84
CA GLN A 280 -40.13 -2.82 -77.20
C GLN A 280 -39.46 -2.53 -78.56
N LYS A 281 -38.20 -2.92 -78.72
CA LYS A 281 -37.43 -2.70 -79.97
C LYS A 281 -38.11 -3.35 -81.18
N ARG A 282 -38.76 -4.51 -80.99
CA ARG A 282 -39.57 -5.17 -82.02
C ARG A 282 -40.87 -4.43 -82.33
N ILE A 283 -41.52 -3.79 -81.36
CA ILE A 283 -42.70 -2.93 -81.59
C ILE A 283 -42.28 -1.67 -82.37
N GLU A 284 -41.18 -1.02 -81.96
CA GLU A 284 -40.63 0.17 -82.63
C GLU A 284 -40.29 -0.12 -84.09
N GLY A 285 -39.45 -1.13 -84.37
CA GLY A 285 -39.12 -1.50 -85.76
C GLY A 285 -40.32 -1.96 -86.60
N SER A 286 -41.35 -2.57 -85.99
CA SER A 286 -42.59 -2.94 -86.69
C SER A 286 -43.46 -1.72 -87.00
N LYS A 287 -43.49 -0.72 -86.12
CA LYS A 287 -44.17 0.56 -86.32
C LYS A 287 -43.50 1.34 -87.45
N ASP A 288 -42.18 1.45 -87.42
CA ASP A 288 -41.42 2.20 -88.44
C ASP A 288 -41.58 1.55 -89.83
N LEU A 289 -41.58 0.22 -89.92
CA LEU A 289 -41.90 -0.48 -91.17
C LEU A 289 -43.32 -0.15 -91.67
N LEU A 290 -44.34 -0.20 -90.80
CA LEU A 290 -45.71 0.13 -91.15
C LEU A 290 -45.87 1.59 -91.62
N GLU A 291 -45.28 2.55 -90.91
CA GLU A 291 -45.36 3.98 -91.28
C GLU A 291 -44.69 4.26 -92.62
N ASN A 292 -43.61 3.55 -92.95
CA ASN A 292 -42.98 3.64 -94.27
C ASN A 292 -43.81 2.93 -95.37
N MET A 293 -44.36 1.74 -95.11
CA MET A 293 -45.24 1.03 -96.06
C MET A 293 -46.48 1.87 -96.40
N ILE A 294 -47.17 2.43 -95.40
CA ILE A 294 -48.36 3.28 -95.59
C ILE A 294 -48.05 4.56 -96.39
N LYS A 295 -46.81 5.05 -96.35
CA LYS A 295 -46.42 6.33 -96.94
C LYS A 295 -45.77 6.23 -98.32
N TYR A 296 -45.09 5.13 -98.63
CA TYR A 296 -44.21 5.03 -99.80
C TYR A 296 -44.32 3.75 -100.63
N ALA A 297 -44.87 2.65 -100.11
CA ALA A 297 -44.95 1.40 -100.85
C ALA A 297 -46.08 1.42 -101.89
N THR A 298 -45.88 0.69 -102.99
CA THR A 298 -46.90 0.48 -104.02
C THR A 298 -47.92 -0.59 -103.62
N ASP A 299 -49.09 -0.59 -104.25
CA ASP A 299 -50.15 -1.57 -103.98
C ASP A 299 -49.67 -3.03 -104.13
N GLU A 300 -48.73 -3.30 -105.04
CA GLU A 300 -48.16 -4.64 -105.27
C GLU A 300 -47.23 -5.06 -104.12
N GLU A 301 -46.30 -4.20 -103.71
CA GLU A 301 -45.39 -4.45 -102.57
C GLU A 301 -46.16 -4.61 -101.25
N VAL A 302 -47.21 -3.79 -101.04
CA VAL A 302 -48.10 -3.92 -99.89
C VAL A 302 -48.79 -5.27 -99.87
N MET A 303 -49.32 -5.74 -101.01
CA MET A 303 -50.04 -7.01 -101.11
C MET A 303 -49.13 -8.25 -101.04
N GLU A 304 -47.86 -8.16 -101.48
CA GLU A 304 -46.86 -9.20 -101.28
C GLU A 304 -46.52 -9.35 -99.78
N MET A 305 -46.25 -8.24 -99.10
CA MET A 305 -45.84 -8.23 -97.69
C MET A 305 -46.99 -8.45 -96.69
N GLU A 306 -48.25 -8.19 -97.09
CA GLU A 306 -49.45 -8.15 -96.23
C GLU A 306 -49.53 -9.32 -95.26
N LYS A 307 -49.47 -10.55 -95.78
CA LYS A 307 -49.64 -11.78 -94.98
C LYS A 307 -48.54 -11.98 -93.95
N PHE A 308 -47.30 -11.64 -94.29
CA PHE A 308 -46.16 -11.78 -93.38
C PHE A 308 -46.23 -10.74 -92.26
N VAL A 309 -46.36 -9.46 -92.63
CA VAL A 309 -46.44 -8.33 -91.69
C VAL A 309 -47.63 -8.51 -90.73
N LYS A 310 -48.81 -8.86 -91.25
CA LYS A 310 -50.02 -9.14 -90.47
C LYS A 310 -49.84 -10.30 -89.48
N SER A 311 -49.13 -11.36 -89.87
CA SER A 311 -48.79 -12.48 -88.98
C SER A 311 -47.83 -12.05 -87.85
N SER A 312 -46.77 -11.31 -88.17
CA SER A 312 -45.82 -10.77 -87.20
C SER A 312 -46.46 -9.81 -86.20
N LEU A 313 -47.36 -8.94 -86.67
CA LEU A 313 -48.13 -8.02 -85.81
C LEU A 313 -49.10 -8.77 -84.91
N GLN A 314 -49.81 -9.78 -85.40
CA GLN A 314 -50.63 -10.65 -84.56
C GLN A 314 -49.79 -11.42 -83.53
N GLN A 315 -48.52 -11.73 -83.81
CA GLN A 315 -47.62 -12.31 -82.81
C GLN A 315 -47.27 -11.28 -81.72
N LEU A 316 -46.93 -10.05 -82.10
CA LEU A 316 -46.61 -8.97 -81.17
C LEU A 316 -47.82 -8.54 -80.31
N GLN A 317 -49.04 -8.52 -80.86
CA GLN A 317 -50.28 -8.25 -80.13
C GLN A 317 -50.62 -9.28 -79.04
N ARG A 318 -49.99 -10.46 -79.06
CA ARG A 318 -50.11 -11.47 -77.99
C ARG A 318 -49.14 -11.21 -76.82
N SER A 319 -48.05 -10.48 -77.04
CA SER A 319 -47.19 -9.98 -75.97
C SER A 319 -47.91 -8.91 -75.16
N ARG A 320 -47.63 -8.84 -73.86
CA ARG A 320 -48.19 -7.82 -72.95
C ARG A 320 -47.08 -7.24 -72.07
N PRO A 321 -47.15 -5.96 -71.67
CA PRO A 321 -46.30 -5.44 -70.61
C PRO A 321 -46.48 -6.29 -69.35
N GLY A 322 -45.39 -6.89 -68.86
CA GLY A 322 -45.43 -7.72 -67.66
C GLY A 322 -45.37 -6.85 -66.40
N ASN A 323 -46.22 -7.12 -65.40
CA ASN A 323 -46.28 -6.30 -64.19
C ASN A 323 -44.90 -6.20 -63.49
N ALA A 324 -44.50 -4.98 -63.11
CA ALA A 324 -43.27 -4.71 -62.37
C ALA A 324 -43.39 -5.16 -60.91
N ASP A 325 -44.51 -4.87 -60.24
CA ASP A 325 -44.76 -5.15 -58.82
C ASP A 325 -44.59 -6.64 -58.47
N ALA A 326 -44.81 -7.52 -59.45
CA ALA A 326 -44.57 -8.96 -59.34
C ALA A 326 -43.07 -9.37 -59.27
N LEU A 327 -42.17 -8.40 -59.07
CA LEU A 327 -40.75 -8.57 -58.76
C LEU A 327 -40.29 -7.77 -57.53
N ASP A 328 -41.18 -6.99 -56.89
CA ASP A 328 -40.84 -6.28 -55.66
C ASP A 328 -40.66 -7.27 -54.50
N PHE A 329 -39.68 -7.01 -53.64
CA PHE A 329 -39.36 -7.87 -52.49
C PHE A 329 -38.64 -7.11 -51.38
N THR A 330 -38.91 -7.52 -50.14
CA THR A 330 -38.24 -6.99 -48.94
C THR A 330 -37.61 -8.13 -48.15
N VAL A 331 -36.40 -7.92 -47.63
CA VAL A 331 -35.73 -8.86 -46.73
C VAL A 331 -35.62 -8.22 -45.35
N GLU A 332 -36.24 -8.83 -44.34
CA GLU A 332 -36.29 -8.32 -42.98
C GLU A 332 -35.32 -9.08 -42.07
N PHE A 333 -34.32 -8.39 -41.50
CA PHE A 333 -33.45 -8.98 -40.48
C PHE A 333 -34.11 -8.95 -39.09
N LYS A 334 -34.56 -10.11 -38.61
CA LYS A 334 -35.08 -10.28 -37.25
C LYS A 334 -33.95 -10.62 -36.28
N LYS A 335 -33.58 -9.66 -35.44
CA LYS A 335 -32.68 -9.86 -34.31
C LYS A 335 -33.36 -10.75 -33.26
N THR A 336 -32.70 -11.84 -32.86
CA THR A 336 -33.04 -12.56 -31.63
C THR A 336 -32.35 -11.89 -30.44
N ASP A 337 -33.05 -11.74 -29.31
CA ASP A 337 -32.41 -11.30 -28.08
C ASP A 337 -31.57 -12.43 -27.47
N LEU A 338 -30.33 -12.10 -27.14
CA LEU A 338 -29.33 -12.99 -26.55
C LEU A 338 -28.93 -12.43 -25.18
N GLU A 339 -29.23 -13.16 -24.10
CA GLU A 339 -28.55 -12.92 -22.83
C GLU A 339 -27.06 -13.32 -22.98
N PRO A 340 -26.09 -12.40 -22.80
CA PRO A 340 -24.67 -12.71 -23.01
C PRO A 340 -24.13 -13.84 -22.12
N LEU A 341 -24.78 -14.05 -20.98
CA LEU A 341 -24.43 -15.07 -19.98
C LEU A 341 -24.53 -16.51 -20.52
N ASN A 342 -25.38 -16.78 -21.51
CA ASN A 342 -25.56 -18.14 -22.05
C ASN A 342 -24.39 -18.63 -22.94
N LEU A 343 -23.37 -17.78 -23.17
CA LEU A 343 -22.16 -18.12 -23.94
C LEU A 343 -20.91 -18.31 -23.06
N LEU A 344 -20.99 -18.03 -21.75
CA LEU A 344 -19.85 -18.06 -20.82
C LEU A 344 -20.18 -18.88 -19.56
N GLY A 345 -19.15 -19.48 -18.96
CA GLY A 345 -19.30 -20.24 -17.71
C GLY A 345 -19.49 -19.35 -16.48
N SER A 346 -19.92 -19.96 -15.37
CA SER A 346 -20.02 -19.32 -14.04
C SER A 346 -18.87 -19.74 -13.12
N LEU A 347 -18.28 -18.81 -12.38
CA LEU A 347 -17.33 -19.12 -11.32
C LEU A 347 -18.03 -19.77 -10.11
N VAL A 348 -17.50 -20.88 -9.62
CA VAL A 348 -18.02 -21.61 -8.44
C VAL A 348 -16.94 -21.66 -7.36
N VAL A 349 -17.24 -21.13 -6.17
CA VAL A 349 -16.34 -21.17 -5.02
C VAL A 349 -16.66 -22.38 -4.17
N HIS A 350 -15.83 -23.42 -4.26
CA HIS A 350 -15.87 -24.55 -3.34
C HIS A 350 -15.18 -24.16 -2.03
N LYS A 351 -15.97 -24.06 -0.93
CA LYS A 351 -15.43 -23.94 0.43
C LYS A 351 -15.10 -25.32 0.98
N ASP A 352 -13.86 -25.75 0.85
CA ASP A 352 -13.37 -26.96 1.50
C ASP A 352 -13.30 -26.75 3.03
N MET A 353 -14.28 -27.31 3.76
CA MET A 353 -14.30 -27.28 5.23
C MET A 353 -13.33 -28.34 5.80
N ALA A 354 -12.06 -27.96 5.93
CA ALA A 354 -11.00 -28.83 6.42
C ALA A 354 -10.96 -29.04 7.95
N THR A 355 -12.10 -29.35 8.60
CA THR A 355 -12.16 -29.91 9.97
C THR A 355 -13.53 -30.56 10.27
N GLY A 356 -13.53 -31.77 10.86
CA GLY A 356 -14.66 -32.25 11.69
C GLY A 356 -15.59 -33.33 11.09
N THR A 357 -15.29 -34.58 11.42
CA THR A 357 -16.14 -35.80 11.50
C THR A 357 -17.66 -35.76 11.20
N ASN A 358 -18.10 -36.84 10.53
CA ASN A 358 -19.47 -37.37 10.34
C ASN A 358 -20.40 -36.65 9.33
N LEU A 359 -21.13 -37.47 8.57
CA LEU A 359 -22.15 -37.06 7.61
C LEU A 359 -23.54 -37.36 8.18
N GLU A 360 -24.42 -36.36 8.14
CA GLU A 360 -25.81 -36.57 7.72
C GLU A 360 -26.17 -35.49 6.68
N ALA A 361 -27.15 -35.77 5.83
CA ALA A 361 -27.37 -35.00 4.60
C ALA A 361 -28.24 -33.75 4.79
N SER A 362 -27.98 -32.70 4.01
CA SER A 362 -28.89 -31.58 3.80
C SER A 362 -28.69 -30.92 2.43
N THR A 363 -29.69 -30.15 1.98
CA THR A 363 -29.99 -29.93 0.56
C THR A 363 -29.41 -28.64 -0.04
N PRO A 364 -29.23 -28.58 -1.37
CA PRO A 364 -28.85 -27.34 -2.06
C PRO A 364 -29.98 -26.29 -2.02
N ILE A 365 -29.62 -25.05 -1.70
CA ILE A 365 -30.55 -23.91 -1.65
C ILE A 365 -30.99 -23.55 -3.08
N LYS A 366 -32.30 -23.60 -3.33
CA LYS A 366 -32.90 -23.10 -4.58
C LYS A 366 -33.12 -21.60 -4.48
N ILE A 367 -32.44 -20.83 -5.33
CA ILE A 367 -32.83 -19.44 -5.61
C ILE A 367 -34.20 -19.47 -6.30
N LYS A 368 -35.21 -18.83 -5.72
CA LYS A 368 -36.52 -18.67 -6.35
C LYS A 368 -36.41 -17.63 -7.47
N ARG A 369 -37.03 -17.93 -8.62
CA ARG A 369 -37.50 -16.90 -9.55
C ARG A 369 -38.96 -16.63 -9.21
N GLU A 370 -39.34 -15.37 -9.15
CA GLU A 370 -40.74 -14.98 -9.23
C GLU A 370 -41.26 -15.26 -10.65
N ARG A 371 -42.56 -15.48 -10.77
CA ARG A 371 -43.28 -15.52 -12.04
C ARG A 371 -44.47 -14.58 -11.91
N GLN A 372 -44.82 -13.99 -13.04
CA GLN A 372 -46.14 -13.42 -13.26
C GLN A 372 -46.78 -14.25 -14.38
N ASP A 373 -48.08 -14.48 -14.30
CA ASP A 373 -48.76 -15.56 -15.01
C ASP A 373 -49.10 -15.18 -16.47
N ASP A 374 -49.07 -16.15 -17.40
CA ASP A 374 -50.34 -16.77 -17.85
C ASP A 374 -50.16 -17.94 -18.84
N GLU A 375 -51.16 -18.83 -18.82
CA GLU A 375 -51.65 -19.74 -19.88
C GLU A 375 -50.77 -20.86 -20.49
N ASP A 376 -51.48 -21.81 -21.12
CA ASP A 376 -51.10 -23.23 -21.26
C ASP A 376 -50.71 -23.64 -22.70
N ILE A 377 -49.96 -24.76 -22.85
CA ILE A 377 -50.02 -25.73 -23.98
C ILE A 377 -49.03 -26.90 -23.78
N LYS A 378 -49.42 -28.09 -24.27
CA LYS A 378 -48.81 -29.41 -23.97
C LYS A 378 -47.62 -29.82 -24.86
N PRO A 379 -46.77 -30.76 -24.40
CA PRO A 379 -45.46 -31.04 -25.02
C PRO A 379 -45.49 -32.04 -26.18
N GLY A 380 -44.49 -31.95 -27.06
CA GLY A 380 -44.15 -32.96 -28.07
C GLY A 380 -42.82 -33.67 -27.74
N THR A 381 -42.81 -35.00 -27.80
CA THR A 381 -41.60 -35.84 -27.66
C THR A 381 -40.72 -35.78 -28.92
N PHE A 382 -39.41 -35.99 -28.79
CA PHE A 382 -38.75 -37.09 -29.53
C PHE A 382 -37.43 -37.58 -28.90
N LEU A 383 -37.21 -38.88 -29.08
CA LEU A 383 -36.20 -39.83 -28.57
C LEU A 383 -34.76 -39.37 -28.22
N ALA A 384 -34.16 -40.09 -27.27
CA ALA A 384 -32.73 -40.07 -26.97
C ALA A 384 -32.02 -41.37 -27.41
N SER A 385 -30.71 -41.30 -27.67
CA SER A 385 -29.85 -42.48 -27.94
C SER A 385 -28.62 -42.49 -27.02
N LYS A 386 -28.31 -43.65 -26.43
CA LYS A 386 -27.16 -43.85 -25.53
C LYS A 386 -26.05 -44.64 -26.23
N LEU A 387 -24.79 -44.35 -25.91
CA LEU A 387 -23.70 -45.33 -25.79
C LEU A 387 -22.66 -44.82 -24.75
N PRO A 388 -21.84 -45.71 -24.12
CA PRO A 388 -21.26 -45.42 -22.80
C PRO A 388 -19.69 -45.37 -22.87
N PRO A 389 -18.85 -45.59 -21.82
CA PRO A 389 -17.71 -44.71 -21.56
C PRO A 389 -16.33 -45.37 -21.81
N LYS A 390 -15.26 -44.57 -21.74
CA LYS A 390 -13.88 -45.07 -21.58
C LYS A 390 -13.18 -44.43 -20.36
N ARG A 391 -12.29 -45.21 -19.74
CA ARG A 391 -11.51 -44.86 -18.54
C ARG A 391 -10.05 -44.47 -18.88
N PRO A 392 -9.28 -43.89 -17.95
CA PRO A 392 -8.15 -43.01 -18.29
C PRO A 392 -6.82 -43.73 -18.57
N TYR A 393 -5.89 -42.98 -19.16
CA TYR A 393 -4.49 -43.35 -19.35
C TYR A 393 -3.59 -42.72 -18.27
N LYS A 394 -2.40 -43.27 -18.03
CA LYS A 394 -1.49 -42.86 -16.94
C LYS A 394 -0.04 -42.93 -17.45
N PRO A 395 0.77 -41.85 -17.36
CA PRO A 395 2.19 -41.90 -17.71
C PRO A 395 3.04 -42.55 -16.61
N SER A 396 4.15 -43.19 -17.00
CA SER A 396 5.18 -43.73 -16.11
C SER A 396 6.51 -43.02 -16.38
N LEU A 397 7.38 -42.97 -15.36
CA LEU A 397 8.76 -42.48 -15.50
C LEU A 397 9.66 -43.57 -16.09
N GLU A 398 10.64 -43.15 -16.89
CA GLU A 398 11.96 -43.78 -16.91
C GLU A 398 13.05 -42.70 -16.73
N LYS A 399 14.21 -43.11 -16.21
CA LYS A 399 15.38 -42.26 -15.99
C LYS A 399 16.55 -42.77 -16.83
N LEU A 400 17.23 -41.88 -17.53
CA LEU A 400 18.65 -42.02 -17.85
C LEU A 400 19.34 -40.68 -17.56
N GLY A 401 20.56 -40.75 -17.03
CA GLY A 401 21.35 -39.57 -16.71
C GLY A 401 22.83 -39.93 -16.60
N VAL A 402 23.68 -39.13 -17.24
CA VAL A 402 25.14 -39.18 -17.13
C VAL A 402 25.69 -37.74 -17.15
N SER A 403 26.75 -37.53 -16.40
CA SER A 403 27.62 -36.35 -16.32
C SER A 403 28.96 -36.85 -15.73
N PRO A 404 30.06 -36.08 -15.67
CA PRO A 404 30.23 -34.66 -15.99
C PRO A 404 31.45 -34.35 -16.90
N ALA A 405 31.67 -33.07 -17.22
CA ALA A 405 33.01 -32.44 -17.26
C ALA A 405 32.88 -30.90 -17.32
N SER A 406 33.82 -30.18 -16.72
CA SER A 406 33.91 -28.71 -16.76
C SER A 406 34.95 -28.22 -17.78
N LEU A 407 34.90 -26.95 -18.19
CA LEU A 407 36.05 -26.03 -18.09
C LEU A 407 35.70 -24.57 -18.47
N ASN A 408 36.60 -23.65 -18.12
CA ASN A 408 36.43 -22.18 -18.13
C ASN A 408 36.54 -21.55 -19.53
N ALA A 409 35.92 -20.38 -19.75
CA ALA A 409 36.61 -19.15 -20.23
C ALA A 409 35.68 -17.92 -20.41
N LEU A 410 36.28 -16.74 -20.22
CA LEU A 410 35.83 -15.39 -20.61
C LEU A 410 37.10 -14.56 -20.89
N PRO A 411 37.06 -13.47 -21.68
CA PRO A 411 36.46 -13.25 -23.00
C PRO A 411 37.58 -13.15 -24.08
N PRO A 412 37.39 -12.51 -25.25
CA PRO A 412 37.71 -11.06 -25.34
C PRO A 412 36.83 -10.25 -26.31
N SER A 413 37.11 -8.95 -26.44
CA SER A 413 36.29 -7.93 -27.12
C SER A 413 36.95 -7.29 -28.36
N VAL A 414 36.21 -7.20 -29.47
CA VAL A 414 36.42 -6.29 -30.63
C VAL A 414 35.03 -6.00 -31.26
N GLY A 415 34.68 -4.83 -31.80
CA GLY A 415 35.38 -3.54 -31.82
C GLY A 415 35.28 -2.75 -33.15
N GLN A 416 34.11 -2.18 -33.46
CA GLN A 416 33.82 -1.15 -34.49
C GLN A 416 32.46 -0.53 -34.10
N LYS A 417 32.21 0.79 -33.95
CA LYS A 417 32.75 2.06 -34.47
C LYS A 417 32.23 2.45 -35.87
N THR A 418 31.18 3.25 -35.88
CA THR A 418 30.93 4.31 -36.88
C THR A 418 30.62 5.63 -36.15
N ASP A 419 31.54 6.57 -36.30
CA ASP A 419 31.40 7.99 -35.98
C ASP A 419 30.51 8.70 -37.04
N LEU A 420 30.21 10.02 -37.12
CA LEU A 420 30.49 11.31 -36.43
C LEU A 420 29.38 12.29 -37.01
N ASN A 421 28.92 13.47 -36.51
CA ASN A 421 29.14 14.31 -35.32
C ASN A 421 28.05 15.42 -35.19
N ILE A 422 28.13 16.26 -34.14
CA ILE A 422 27.86 17.74 -34.10
C ILE A 422 26.45 18.27 -34.47
N LEU A 423 25.80 18.93 -33.49
CA LEU A 423 25.77 20.41 -33.41
C LEU A 423 25.63 20.89 -31.96
N THR A 424 26.39 21.92 -31.61
CA THR A 424 26.39 22.65 -30.32
C THR A 424 26.20 24.12 -30.62
N ASP A 425 25.52 24.86 -29.74
CA ASP A 425 25.80 26.30 -29.61
C ASP A 425 25.47 26.81 -28.21
N ASP A 426 26.20 27.83 -27.76
CA ASP A 426 26.01 28.54 -26.50
C ASP A 426 25.42 29.94 -26.79
N SER A 427 24.73 30.54 -25.82
CA SER A 427 24.36 31.96 -25.90
C SER A 427 24.16 32.56 -24.50
N LEU A 428 25.19 33.25 -24.02
CA LEU A 428 25.10 34.23 -22.93
C LEU A 428 24.33 35.47 -23.41
N LEU A 429 23.52 36.05 -22.52
CA LEU A 429 23.30 37.49 -22.47
C LEU A 429 23.11 37.93 -21.02
N ASP A 430 24.01 38.78 -20.55
CA ASP A 430 23.86 39.54 -19.31
C ASP A 430 22.97 40.76 -19.54
N CYS A 431 22.29 41.22 -18.48
CA CYS A 431 21.98 42.64 -18.30
C CYS A 431 21.82 42.93 -16.80
N ASP A 432 22.77 43.69 -16.27
CA ASP A 432 22.63 44.40 -15.01
C ASP A 432 21.68 45.59 -15.18
N ASP A 433 21.03 46.00 -14.09
CA ASP A 433 20.78 47.41 -13.75
C ASP A 433 20.38 47.47 -12.26
N ASP A 434 20.82 48.53 -11.58
CA ASP A 434 20.87 48.64 -10.12
C ASP A 434 19.71 49.45 -9.48
N ASP A 435 19.85 49.69 -8.18
CA ASP A 435 19.39 50.84 -7.38
C ASP A 435 18.07 50.79 -6.57
N GLU A 436 18.30 51.07 -5.27
CA GLU A 436 17.52 51.87 -4.30
C GLU A 436 16.03 51.54 -4.00
N CYS A 437 15.47 51.81 -2.82
CA CYS A 437 15.85 51.92 -1.40
C CYS A 437 14.67 52.65 -0.69
N GLU A 438 14.65 52.65 0.65
CA GLU A 438 13.75 53.45 1.51
C GLU A 438 12.22 53.25 1.40
N GLU A 439 11.68 52.28 2.16
CA GLU A 439 10.36 52.48 2.78
C GLU A 439 10.50 53.44 3.98
N THR A 440 9.70 54.51 4.01
CA THR A 440 9.83 55.59 4.98
C THR A 440 9.12 55.32 6.31
N GLN A 441 9.77 55.64 7.43
CA GLN A 441 9.18 55.54 8.75
C GLN A 441 8.20 56.68 9.05
N SER A 442 6.95 56.34 9.35
CA SER A 442 6.11 57.13 10.25
C SER A 442 5.00 56.26 10.89
N GLY A 443 4.51 56.55 12.10
CA GLY A 443 4.96 57.63 12.98
C GLY A 443 4.03 57.95 14.14
N THR A 444 3.81 56.99 15.05
CA THR A 444 3.26 57.19 16.42
C THR A 444 1.80 57.66 16.58
N SER A 445 1.34 57.57 17.84
CA SER A 445 0.16 58.19 18.47
C SER A 445 -1.23 57.52 18.35
N ASP A 446 -2.03 57.36 19.44
CA ASP A 446 -1.63 57.32 20.87
C ASP A 446 -2.71 56.79 21.87
N ILE A 447 -2.20 56.32 23.03
CA ILE A 447 -2.75 56.46 24.41
C ILE A 447 -4.07 55.75 24.84
N LEU A 448 -4.12 55.44 26.16
CA LEU A 448 -5.15 54.77 26.99
C LEU A 448 -5.22 53.23 26.92
N ASN A 449 -5.12 52.46 28.02
CA ASN A 449 -5.03 52.79 29.46
C ASN A 449 -3.92 51.99 30.17
N SER A 450 -3.46 52.52 31.30
CA SER A 450 -2.70 51.81 32.32
C SER A 450 -3.61 50.98 33.23
N ASP A 451 -3.04 49.96 33.89
CA ASP A 451 -2.79 49.97 35.34
C ASP A 451 -2.19 48.60 35.76
N ASP A 452 -1.03 48.62 36.40
CA ASP A 452 -0.33 47.44 36.90
C ASP A 452 -0.86 46.99 38.27
N GLU A 453 -0.84 45.68 38.55
CA GLU A 453 -0.28 45.20 39.82
C GLU A 453 0.52 43.91 39.62
N ASN A 454 1.55 43.76 40.46
CA ASN A 454 2.73 42.93 40.27
C ASN A 454 2.63 41.55 40.96
N ASP A 455 3.32 40.52 40.43
CA ASP A 455 4.29 39.65 41.15
C ASP A 455 4.56 38.32 40.38
N GLY A 456 5.66 37.63 40.71
CA GLY A 456 5.77 36.18 40.53
C GLY A 456 6.65 35.70 39.36
N GLY A 457 7.88 36.19 39.25
CA GLY A 457 8.83 35.73 38.24
C GLY A 457 9.28 34.27 38.41
N VAL A 458 8.86 33.37 37.50
CA VAL A 458 9.45 32.04 37.31
C VAL A 458 9.77 31.85 35.84
N SER A 459 10.98 31.37 35.54
CA SER A 459 11.50 31.21 34.17
C SER A 459 10.84 30.03 33.44
N ALA A 460 9.64 30.28 32.89
CA ALA A 460 8.97 29.36 32.00
C ALA A 460 9.73 29.24 30.66
N SER A 461 10.59 28.22 30.56
CA SER A 461 11.19 27.81 29.30
C SER A 461 10.09 27.55 28.27
N GLN A 462 10.14 28.28 27.14
CA GLN A 462 9.09 28.23 26.14
C GLN A 462 9.15 26.89 25.39
N SER A 463 8.38 25.91 25.86
CA SER A 463 8.05 24.71 25.11
C SER A 463 7.22 25.09 23.88
N HIS A 464 7.89 25.46 22.80
CA HIS A 464 7.28 25.54 21.48
C HIS A 464 6.60 24.20 21.20
N LEU A 465 5.28 24.23 21.00
CA LEU A 465 4.49 23.08 20.55
C LEU A 465 4.77 22.84 19.06
N SER A 466 6.00 22.39 18.77
CA SER A 466 6.41 21.94 17.44
C SER A 466 5.76 20.61 17.10
N CYS A 467 4.47 20.64 16.75
CA CYS A 467 3.74 19.51 16.19
C CYS A 467 4.20 19.26 14.73
N SER A 468 5.49 19.01 14.54
CA SER A 468 6.16 18.90 13.24
C SER A 468 6.09 17.47 12.69
N PHE A 469 4.87 16.93 12.58
CA PHE A 469 4.59 15.73 11.77
C PHE A 469 4.41 16.03 10.28
N PHE A 470 4.53 17.31 9.90
CA PHE A 470 4.80 17.69 8.51
C PHE A 470 6.32 17.65 8.28
N LYS A 471 6.79 16.93 7.24
CA LYS A 471 8.17 17.07 6.73
C LYS A 471 8.31 18.53 6.23
N PRO A 472 9.04 19.44 6.90
CA PRO A 472 8.88 20.89 6.65
C PRO A 472 9.26 21.32 5.22
N ASN A 473 10.17 20.56 4.62
CA ASN A 473 10.74 20.79 3.29
C ASN A 473 10.25 19.76 2.25
N LEU A 474 8.99 19.31 2.35
CA LEU A 474 8.36 18.56 1.26
C LEU A 474 8.21 19.49 0.03
N ASN A 475 9.01 19.26 -1.02
CA ASN A 475 8.78 19.85 -2.34
C ASN A 475 7.83 18.95 -3.13
N ILE A 476 6.73 19.53 -3.61
CA ILE A 476 5.69 18.83 -4.40
C ILE A 476 6.27 18.28 -5.70
N GLU A 477 7.24 18.97 -6.30
CA GLU A 477 7.92 18.58 -7.55
C GLU A 477 8.71 17.27 -7.40
N ASN A 478 9.18 16.96 -6.19
CA ASN A 478 9.92 15.75 -5.86
C ASN A 478 9.01 14.64 -5.29
N CYS A 479 7.68 14.76 -5.43
CA CYS A 479 6.72 13.79 -4.92
C CYS A 479 5.95 13.10 -6.06
N THR A 480 5.71 11.79 -5.95
CA THR A 480 4.76 11.12 -6.85
C THR A 480 3.34 11.56 -6.51
N LEU A 481 2.65 12.18 -7.48
CA LEU A 481 1.26 12.60 -7.33
C LEU A 481 0.31 11.50 -7.77
N VAL A 482 -0.50 10.99 -6.84
CA VAL A 482 -1.54 9.99 -7.12
C VAL A 482 -2.89 10.66 -7.02
N PHE A 483 -3.54 10.87 -8.15
CA PHE A 483 -4.91 11.38 -8.20
C PHE A 483 -5.86 10.23 -7.89
N PHE A 484 -6.83 10.41 -6.98
CA PHE A 484 -7.78 9.35 -6.62
C PHE A 484 -9.20 9.88 -6.42
N ASP A 485 -10.18 8.99 -6.58
CA ASP A 485 -11.55 9.24 -6.14
C ASP A 485 -12.26 7.97 -5.63
N LEU A 486 -13.30 8.18 -4.82
CA LEU A 486 -14.12 7.16 -4.20
C LEU A 486 -15.58 7.30 -4.59
N LYS A 487 -16.15 6.25 -5.17
CA LYS A 487 -17.61 6.10 -5.28
C LYS A 487 -18.12 5.38 -4.05
N THR A 488 -19.16 5.90 -3.43
CA THR A 488 -19.68 5.39 -2.17
C THR A 488 -21.18 5.11 -2.22
N THR A 489 -21.69 4.30 -1.29
CA THR A 489 -23.13 4.17 -1.07
C THR A 489 -23.72 5.50 -0.59
N GLY A 490 -24.95 5.83 -0.99
CA GLY A 490 -25.61 7.10 -0.67
C GLY A 490 -26.12 7.21 0.77
N GLN A 491 -25.54 6.47 1.73
CA GLN A 491 -26.02 6.42 3.11
C GLN A 491 -25.49 7.60 3.93
N GLU A 492 -26.38 8.31 4.63
CA GLU A 492 -26.04 9.56 5.34
C GLU A 492 -25.09 9.41 6.54
N ARG A 493 -25.02 8.21 7.15
CA ARG A 493 -24.35 8.02 8.46
C ARG A 493 -23.02 7.26 8.42
N ALA A 494 -22.86 6.31 7.49
CA ALA A 494 -21.68 5.46 7.38
C ALA A 494 -21.52 4.92 5.94
N PRO A 495 -21.33 5.79 4.93
CA PRO A 495 -21.27 5.36 3.54
C PRO A 495 -20.09 4.41 3.29
N ASP A 496 -20.37 3.28 2.62
CA ASP A 496 -19.39 2.29 2.20
C ASP A 496 -18.75 2.70 0.86
N ILE A 497 -17.48 2.35 0.65
CA ILE A 497 -16.84 2.48 -0.67
C ILE A 497 -17.31 1.32 -1.58
N ILE A 498 -17.76 1.65 -2.80
CA ILE A 498 -18.16 0.70 -3.84
C ILE A 498 -17.26 0.74 -5.08
N GLN A 499 -16.49 1.81 -5.28
CA GLN A 499 -15.40 1.86 -6.25
C GLN A 499 -14.28 2.78 -5.74
N LEU A 500 -13.04 2.37 -5.93
CA LEU A 500 -11.83 3.17 -5.71
C LEU A 500 -11.00 3.16 -6.99
N SER A 501 -10.79 4.34 -7.56
CA SER A 501 -9.93 4.53 -8.73
C SER A 501 -8.79 5.49 -8.39
N ALA A 502 -7.59 5.24 -8.92
CA ALA A 502 -6.44 6.12 -8.79
C ALA A 502 -5.57 6.10 -10.05
N ILE A 503 -4.87 7.20 -10.33
CA ILE A 503 -3.89 7.29 -11.43
C ILE A 503 -2.66 8.09 -11.00
N SER A 504 -1.50 7.71 -11.50
CA SER A 504 -0.25 8.45 -11.39
C SER A 504 0.47 8.34 -12.74
N GLN A 505 0.45 9.41 -13.53
CA GLN A 505 0.96 9.45 -14.90
C GLN A 505 0.18 8.47 -15.79
N ASP A 506 0.80 7.36 -16.19
CA ASP A 506 0.24 6.23 -16.96
C ASP A 506 -0.34 5.12 -16.07
N LYS A 507 0.28 4.90 -14.89
CA LYS A 507 -0.10 3.85 -13.94
C LYS A 507 -1.50 4.08 -13.39
N THR A 508 -2.40 3.14 -13.67
CA THR A 508 -3.82 3.18 -13.32
C THR A 508 -4.19 2.07 -12.33
N PHE A 509 -5.02 2.40 -11.34
CA PHE A 509 -5.68 1.48 -10.42
C PHE A 509 -7.20 1.72 -10.51
N ASP A 510 -8.00 0.67 -10.65
CA ASP A 510 -9.46 0.76 -10.59
C ASP A 510 -10.04 -0.54 -10.04
N VAL A 511 -10.80 -0.46 -8.94
CA VAL A 511 -11.38 -1.63 -8.26
C VAL A 511 -12.80 -1.33 -7.80
N SER A 512 -13.72 -2.24 -8.13
CA SER A 512 -15.09 -2.29 -7.59
C SER A 512 -15.12 -3.15 -6.32
N ILE A 513 -15.84 -2.67 -5.30
CA ILE A 513 -15.85 -3.21 -3.95
C ILE A 513 -17.26 -3.64 -3.56
N LEU A 514 -17.38 -4.78 -2.87
CA LEU A 514 -18.65 -5.24 -2.31
C LEU A 514 -19.11 -4.29 -1.17
N PRO A 515 -20.26 -3.61 -1.27
CA PRO A 515 -20.84 -2.89 -0.14
C PRO A 515 -21.26 -3.88 0.96
N LEU A 516 -21.26 -3.44 2.23
CA LEU A 516 -21.64 -4.29 3.37
C LEU A 516 -23.14 -4.56 3.45
N GLN A 517 -23.94 -3.80 2.70
CA GLN A 517 -25.37 -4.01 2.47
C GLN A 517 -25.65 -4.05 0.97
N GLN A 518 -26.52 -4.97 0.52
CA GLN A 518 -26.84 -5.10 -0.90
C GLN A 518 -27.44 -3.81 -1.47
N ILE A 519 -26.94 -3.42 -2.64
CA ILE A 519 -27.57 -2.45 -3.54
C ILE A 519 -27.83 -3.19 -4.86
N GLU A 520 -29.00 -2.95 -5.44
CA GLU A 520 -29.40 -3.58 -6.70
C GLU A 520 -28.70 -2.92 -7.90
N GLY A 521 -28.08 -3.72 -8.76
CA GLY A 521 -27.58 -3.31 -10.08
C GLY A 521 -26.09 -2.97 -10.17
N GLY A 522 -25.31 -3.83 -10.83
CA GLY A 522 -23.92 -3.58 -11.23
C GLY A 522 -23.05 -4.83 -11.15
N VAL A 523 -22.34 -5.17 -12.23
CA VAL A 523 -21.56 -6.43 -12.34
C VAL A 523 -20.15 -6.14 -12.85
N ASN A 524 -19.13 -6.54 -12.08
CA ASN A 524 -17.96 -7.33 -12.51
C ASN A 524 -16.87 -7.41 -11.42
N VAL A 525 -16.16 -8.54 -11.36
CA VAL A 525 -14.97 -8.85 -10.51
C VAL A 525 -14.91 -8.06 -9.20
N VAL A 526 -15.90 -8.28 -8.34
CA VAL A 526 -16.06 -7.49 -7.11
C VAL A 526 -15.13 -8.02 -6.02
N GLN A 527 -14.19 -7.19 -5.57
CA GLN A 527 -13.27 -7.54 -4.48
C GLN A 527 -13.94 -7.30 -3.11
N THR A 528 -13.49 -8.00 -2.09
CA THR A 528 -13.82 -7.63 -0.71
C THR A 528 -13.19 -6.29 -0.35
N ARG A 529 -13.76 -5.60 0.64
CA ARG A 529 -13.24 -4.32 1.16
C ARG A 529 -11.77 -4.41 1.57
N THR A 530 -11.36 -5.53 2.16
CA THR A 530 -9.99 -5.77 2.58
C THR A 530 -9.06 -5.96 1.39
N GLU A 531 -9.40 -6.83 0.44
CA GLU A 531 -8.58 -7.06 -0.77
C GLU A 531 -8.37 -5.76 -1.56
N ALA A 532 -9.44 -4.97 -1.75
CA ALA A 532 -9.38 -3.73 -2.51
C ALA A 532 -8.49 -2.66 -1.85
N LEU A 533 -8.56 -2.52 -0.53
CA LEU A 533 -7.76 -1.53 0.21
C LEU A 533 -6.30 -1.97 0.37
N THR A 534 -6.03 -3.25 0.62
CA THR A 534 -4.66 -3.79 0.58
C THR A 534 -4.07 -3.71 -0.83
N ALA A 535 -4.85 -3.94 -1.88
CA ALA A 535 -4.41 -3.76 -3.27
C ALA A 535 -4.10 -2.28 -3.60
N PHE A 536 -4.84 -1.33 -3.03
CA PHE A 536 -4.56 0.09 -3.17
C PHE A 536 -3.26 0.49 -2.47
N LEU A 537 -3.01 0.02 -1.24
CA LEU A 537 -1.75 0.27 -0.53
C LEU A 537 -0.56 -0.37 -1.27
N ALA A 538 -0.71 -1.60 -1.77
CA ALA A 538 0.28 -2.24 -2.63
C ALA A 538 0.52 -1.45 -3.94
N PHE A 539 -0.51 -0.83 -4.53
CA PHE A 539 -0.36 0.08 -5.66
C PHE A 539 0.46 1.32 -5.29
N LEU A 540 0.20 1.97 -4.14
CA LEU A 540 1.01 3.09 -3.65
C LEU A 540 2.47 2.68 -3.38
N HIS A 541 2.70 1.47 -2.88
CA HIS A 541 4.05 0.92 -2.65
C HIS A 541 4.80 0.63 -3.98
N MET A 542 4.12 0.46 -5.12
CA MET A 542 4.74 0.33 -6.45
C MET A 542 5.10 1.69 -7.11
N LEU A 543 5.00 2.79 -6.36
CA LEU A 543 5.32 4.15 -6.78
C LEU A 543 6.53 4.68 -6.02
N VAL A 544 7.24 5.64 -6.62
CA VAL A 544 8.47 6.19 -6.04
C VAL A 544 8.11 7.15 -4.91
N GLN A 545 8.48 6.77 -3.68
CA GLN A 545 8.36 7.61 -2.49
C GLN A 545 9.20 8.89 -2.61
N PRO A 546 8.72 10.05 -2.10
CA PRO A 546 7.49 10.26 -1.34
C PRO A 546 6.23 10.41 -2.20
N THR A 547 5.10 9.89 -1.72
CA THR A 547 3.80 9.97 -2.41
C THR A 547 2.88 11.04 -1.80
N ILE A 548 2.12 11.76 -2.63
CA ILE A 548 1.03 12.66 -2.23
C ILE A 548 -0.29 12.17 -2.87
N LEU A 549 -1.35 12.03 -2.06
CA LEU A 549 -2.69 11.71 -2.55
C LEU A 549 -3.47 12.98 -2.92
N VAL A 550 -3.75 13.15 -4.20
CA VAL A 550 -4.44 14.33 -4.77
C VAL A 550 -5.89 14.00 -5.08
N GLY A 551 -6.82 14.91 -4.80
CA GLY A 551 -8.24 14.68 -5.08
C GLY A 551 -9.06 15.96 -5.08
N HIS A 552 -10.38 15.86 -5.27
CA HIS A 552 -11.28 17.01 -5.30
C HIS A 552 -12.30 16.97 -4.15
N ASN A 553 -12.30 18.00 -3.29
CA ASN A 553 -13.10 18.06 -2.06
C ASN A 553 -12.87 16.84 -1.14
N ILE A 554 -11.62 16.36 -1.10
CA ILE A 554 -11.23 15.16 -0.34
C ILE A 554 -11.22 15.40 1.16
N TRP A 555 -10.83 16.59 1.63
CA TRP A 555 -10.73 16.90 3.07
C TRP A 555 -12.06 16.69 3.80
N LYS A 556 -13.18 17.08 3.16
CA LYS A 556 -14.51 17.09 3.79
C LYS A 556 -15.28 15.78 3.63
N VAL A 557 -14.92 14.95 2.64
CA VAL A 557 -15.75 13.79 2.21
C VAL A 557 -14.92 12.53 2.00
N LYS A 558 -14.03 12.53 1.01
CA LYS A 558 -13.39 11.29 0.52
C LYS A 558 -12.34 10.74 1.50
N CYS A 559 -11.46 11.60 2.02
CA CYS A 559 -10.42 11.20 2.97
C CYS A 559 -10.99 10.68 4.31
N PRO A 560 -11.97 11.33 4.96
CA PRO A 560 -12.59 10.78 6.17
C PRO A 560 -13.20 9.39 5.99
N ILE A 561 -13.81 9.12 4.82
CA ILE A 561 -14.38 7.80 4.49
C ILE A 561 -13.27 6.77 4.28
N LEU A 562 -12.22 7.11 3.52
CA LEU A 562 -11.05 6.24 3.31
C LEU A 562 -10.37 5.87 4.62
N CYS A 563 -10.06 6.86 5.45
CA CYS A 563 -9.38 6.66 6.71
C CYS A 563 -10.22 5.81 7.67
N ARG A 564 -11.54 6.02 7.75
CA ARG A 564 -12.45 5.14 8.52
C ARG A 564 -12.31 3.67 8.08
N HIS A 565 -12.40 3.39 6.78
CA HIS A 565 -12.36 2.00 6.30
C HIS A 565 -10.97 1.34 6.44
N LEU A 566 -9.88 2.12 6.49
CA LEU A 566 -8.53 1.61 6.77
C LEU A 566 -8.31 1.40 8.28
N ASP A 567 -8.82 2.29 9.13
CA ASP A 567 -8.81 2.18 10.60
C ASP A 567 -9.60 0.93 11.05
N GLU A 568 -10.79 0.71 10.49
CA GLU A 568 -11.61 -0.52 10.67
C GLU A 568 -10.94 -1.83 10.19
N LEU A 569 -9.80 -1.76 9.50
CA LEU A 569 -9.04 -2.92 9.00
C LEU A 569 -7.62 -3.01 9.59
N GLY A 570 -7.19 -2.05 10.41
CA GLY A 570 -5.80 -1.96 10.88
C GLY A 570 -4.76 -1.61 9.79
N LEU A 571 -5.20 -1.13 8.62
CA LEU A 571 -4.36 -0.81 7.46
C LEU A 571 -3.92 0.67 7.41
N LYS A 572 -4.13 1.39 8.51
CA LYS A 572 -3.97 2.85 8.57
C LYS A 572 -2.53 3.29 8.78
N ASP A 573 -1.75 2.54 9.56
CA ASP A 573 -0.33 2.83 9.77
C ASP A 573 0.47 2.63 8.47
N GLU A 574 0.11 1.61 7.68
CA GLU A 574 0.64 1.38 6.32
C GLU A 574 0.34 2.58 5.39
N LEU A 575 -0.86 3.16 5.45
CA LEU A 575 -1.15 4.42 4.73
C LEU A 575 -0.25 5.57 5.21
N GLN A 576 0.02 5.68 6.51
CA GLN A 576 0.84 6.74 7.09
C GLN A 576 2.32 6.63 6.67
N GLU A 577 2.84 5.42 6.49
CA GLU A 577 4.19 5.19 5.96
C GLU A 577 4.27 5.43 4.43
N LEU A 578 3.21 5.14 3.69
CA LEU A 578 3.15 5.29 2.23
C LEU A 578 2.82 6.71 1.75
N VAL A 579 2.09 7.52 2.53
CA VAL A 579 1.54 8.82 2.10
C VAL A 579 2.16 9.97 2.89
N SER A 580 3.03 10.75 2.25
CA SER A 580 3.67 11.94 2.86
C SER A 580 2.75 13.17 2.93
N GLY A 581 1.56 13.14 2.31
CA GLY A 581 0.54 14.18 2.42
C GLY A 581 -0.62 14.01 1.45
N PHE A 582 -1.62 14.89 1.59
CA PHE A 582 -2.81 14.96 0.74
C PHE A 582 -2.96 16.37 0.14
N LEU A 583 -3.58 16.51 -1.04
CA LEU A 583 -3.83 17.81 -1.70
C LEU A 583 -5.29 17.93 -2.17
N ASP A 584 -6.01 18.93 -1.66
CA ASP A 584 -7.40 19.20 -2.07
C ASP A 584 -7.49 20.25 -3.20
N THR A 585 -7.78 19.77 -4.42
CA THR A 585 -7.89 20.60 -5.62
C THR A 585 -9.10 21.54 -5.62
N GLU A 586 -10.14 21.30 -4.81
CA GLU A 586 -11.25 22.26 -4.67
C GLU A 586 -10.73 23.53 -3.95
N SER A 587 -9.88 23.34 -2.94
CA SER A 587 -9.28 24.44 -2.19
C SER A 587 -8.23 25.20 -3.03
N LEU A 588 -7.40 24.47 -3.79
CA LEU A 588 -6.45 25.06 -4.74
C LEU A 588 -7.17 25.88 -5.83
N ALA A 589 -8.22 25.32 -6.45
CA ALA A 589 -8.98 26.02 -7.49
C ALA A 589 -9.70 27.26 -6.94
N ARG A 590 -10.17 27.21 -5.69
CA ARG A 590 -10.77 28.37 -5.01
C ARG A 590 -9.78 29.49 -4.74
N ASP A 591 -8.53 29.19 -4.38
CA ASP A 591 -7.51 30.21 -4.14
C ASP A 591 -6.91 30.75 -5.46
N ASN A 592 -6.58 29.88 -6.43
CA ASN A 592 -5.95 30.28 -7.70
C ASN A 592 -6.90 31.05 -8.65
N LEU A 593 -8.22 31.02 -8.40
CA LEU A 593 -9.23 31.62 -9.30
C LEU A 593 -10.12 32.68 -8.62
N LYS A 594 -9.76 33.20 -7.44
CA LYS A 594 -10.53 34.23 -6.70
C LYS A 594 -10.88 35.47 -7.51
N SER A 595 -10.08 35.83 -8.51
CA SER A 595 -10.23 37.00 -9.37
C SER A 595 -11.20 36.80 -10.54
N LYS A 596 -11.91 35.67 -10.61
CA LYS A 596 -12.89 35.36 -11.66
C LYS A 596 -14.24 35.02 -11.01
N ASP A 597 -15.35 35.52 -11.56
CA ASP A 597 -16.73 35.39 -11.03
C ASP A 597 -17.31 33.95 -11.12
N ILE A 598 -16.61 33.00 -10.49
CA ILE A 598 -16.89 31.57 -10.55
C ILE A 598 -17.88 31.21 -9.43
N LYS A 599 -19.14 31.01 -9.82
CA LYS A 599 -20.23 30.67 -8.88
C LYS A 599 -20.23 29.21 -8.42
N LYS A 600 -19.45 28.33 -9.07
CA LYS A 600 -19.32 26.90 -8.74
C LYS A 600 -17.91 26.39 -9.01
N PHE A 601 -17.36 25.66 -8.04
CA PHE A 601 -16.01 25.07 -8.09
C PHE A 601 -16.05 23.54 -8.21
N SER A 602 -17.11 22.96 -8.79
CA SER A 602 -17.16 21.51 -9.02
C SER A 602 -16.15 21.11 -10.09
N GLN A 603 -15.55 19.92 -9.98
CA GLN A 603 -14.61 19.42 -10.99
C GLN A 603 -15.19 19.45 -12.42
N GLN A 604 -16.49 19.16 -12.60
CA GLN A 604 -17.14 19.26 -13.91
C GLN A 604 -17.19 20.70 -14.45
N ASP A 605 -17.48 21.68 -13.61
CA ASP A 605 -17.52 23.09 -14.02
C ASP A 605 -16.10 23.62 -14.30
N LEU A 606 -15.12 23.25 -13.46
CA LEU A 606 -13.70 23.57 -13.65
C LEU A 606 -13.13 22.92 -14.91
N SER A 607 -13.47 21.67 -15.22
CA SER A 607 -13.08 20.96 -16.45
C SER A 607 -13.65 21.63 -17.71
N LYS A 608 -14.94 22.00 -17.69
CA LYS A 608 -15.56 22.75 -18.81
C LYS A 608 -14.88 24.10 -19.04
N MET A 609 -14.50 24.79 -17.96
CA MET A 609 -13.90 26.13 -18.02
C MET A 609 -12.42 26.12 -18.43
N LEU A 610 -11.60 25.25 -17.81
CA LEU A 610 -10.14 25.25 -18.00
C LEU A 610 -9.70 24.31 -19.12
N LEU A 611 -10.25 23.09 -19.16
CA LEU A 611 -9.87 22.06 -20.16
C LEU A 611 -10.73 22.12 -21.43
N LYS A 612 -11.85 22.86 -21.41
CA LYS A 612 -12.88 22.87 -22.47
C LYS A 612 -13.46 21.47 -22.79
N LYS A 613 -13.43 20.57 -21.80
CA LYS A 613 -13.87 19.16 -21.92
C LYS A 613 -15.01 18.83 -20.96
N THR A 614 -15.79 17.81 -21.30
CA THR A 614 -16.77 17.15 -20.43
C THR A 614 -16.45 15.67 -20.29
N TYR A 615 -16.61 15.10 -19.09
CA TYR A 615 -16.34 13.69 -18.78
C TYR A 615 -17.53 13.05 -18.03
N PRO A 616 -17.72 11.72 -18.11
CA PRO A 616 -18.81 11.02 -17.43
C PRO A 616 -18.51 10.87 -15.94
N ALA A 617 -18.82 11.88 -15.12
CA ALA A 617 -18.48 11.92 -13.69
C ALA A 617 -19.17 10.86 -12.80
N HIS A 618 -20.03 9.99 -13.37
CA HIS A 618 -20.52 8.78 -12.69
C HIS A 618 -19.53 7.59 -12.79
N ASN A 619 -18.51 7.71 -13.64
CA ASN A 619 -17.38 6.81 -13.79
C ASN A 619 -16.17 7.40 -13.03
N THR A 620 -15.76 6.71 -11.99
CA THR A 620 -14.73 7.14 -11.03
C THR A 620 -13.34 7.24 -11.68
N LEU A 621 -13.01 6.31 -12.59
CA LEU A 621 -11.75 6.31 -13.33
C LEU A 621 -11.65 7.50 -14.31
N GLU A 622 -12.72 7.82 -15.03
CA GLU A 622 -12.74 8.98 -15.93
C GLU A 622 -12.71 10.32 -15.16
N ALA A 623 -13.32 10.37 -13.97
CA ALA A 623 -13.17 11.51 -13.07
C ALA A 623 -11.71 11.70 -12.62
N VAL A 624 -11.01 10.61 -12.27
CA VAL A 624 -9.62 10.63 -11.83
C VAL A 624 -8.65 11.02 -12.96
N LYS A 625 -8.82 10.49 -14.19
CA LYS A 625 -8.06 10.91 -15.38
C LYS A 625 -8.24 12.42 -15.65
N ASN A 626 -9.48 12.89 -15.63
CA ASN A 626 -9.78 14.30 -15.84
C ASN A 626 -9.19 15.20 -14.75
N LEU A 627 -9.09 14.70 -13.51
CA LEU A 627 -8.47 15.45 -12.40
C LEU A 627 -6.96 15.64 -12.60
N GLN A 628 -6.26 14.64 -13.15
CA GLN A 628 -4.83 14.76 -13.50
C GLN A 628 -4.59 15.86 -14.54
N GLU A 629 -5.40 15.93 -15.60
CA GLU A 629 -5.37 17.04 -16.58
C GLU A 629 -5.69 18.40 -15.93
N LEU A 630 -6.70 18.44 -15.06
CA LEU A 630 -7.17 19.67 -14.42
C LEU A 630 -6.12 20.26 -13.49
N TYR A 631 -5.41 19.40 -12.74
CA TYR A 631 -4.34 19.81 -11.84
C TYR A 631 -3.17 20.48 -12.57
N GLN A 632 -2.73 19.91 -13.70
CA GLN A 632 -1.71 20.51 -14.56
C GLN A 632 -2.13 21.92 -15.03
N SER A 633 -3.43 22.09 -15.36
CA SER A 633 -3.99 23.37 -15.82
C SER A 633 -4.19 24.41 -14.71
N LEU A 634 -4.19 24.00 -13.44
CA LEU A 634 -4.39 24.91 -12.30
C LEU A 634 -3.13 25.69 -11.88
N ARG A 635 -1.95 25.38 -12.44
CA ARG A 635 -0.63 25.97 -12.09
C ARG A 635 -0.38 25.99 -10.56
N PRO A 636 -0.11 24.81 -9.95
CA PRO A 636 -0.14 24.62 -8.49
C PRO A 636 1.08 25.20 -7.76
N ALA A 637 1.11 26.52 -7.56
CA ALA A 637 2.08 27.18 -6.68
C ALA A 637 1.49 27.47 -5.29
N GLN A 638 1.69 26.56 -4.31
CA GLN A 638 1.89 26.83 -2.86
C GLN A 638 1.67 25.58 -1.99
N LYS A 639 2.49 25.42 -0.93
CA LYS A 639 2.34 24.39 0.12
C LYS A 639 0.99 24.46 0.88
N LYS A 640 0.28 25.59 0.81
CA LYS A 640 -0.91 25.97 1.61
C LYS A 640 -2.11 25.02 1.48
N HIS A 641 -2.20 24.25 0.40
CA HIS A 641 -3.31 23.32 0.14
C HIS A 641 -2.97 21.85 0.43
N LEU A 642 -1.78 21.59 0.95
CA LEU A 642 -1.41 20.28 1.48
C LEU A 642 -1.93 20.08 2.91
N PHE A 643 -2.19 18.82 3.28
CA PHE A 643 -2.43 18.42 4.66
C PHE A 643 -1.86 17.03 4.97
N SER A 644 -1.57 16.75 6.23
CA SER A 644 -1.11 15.46 6.74
C SER A 644 -2.26 14.59 7.27
N LEU A 645 -2.00 13.29 7.48
CA LEU A 645 -2.96 12.39 8.12
C LEU A 645 -3.36 12.91 9.51
N VAL A 646 -2.40 13.37 10.32
CA VAL A 646 -2.64 13.94 11.67
C VAL A 646 -3.58 15.15 11.64
N GLN A 647 -3.48 16.02 10.64
CA GLN A 647 -4.40 17.16 10.47
C GLN A 647 -5.81 16.70 10.09
N LEU A 648 -5.93 15.66 9.26
CA LEU A 648 -7.23 15.05 8.92
C LEU A 648 -7.86 14.34 10.13
N GLU A 649 -7.08 13.59 10.89
CA GLU A 649 -7.53 12.93 12.13
C GLU A 649 -8.00 13.95 13.16
N ALA A 650 -7.28 15.06 13.33
CA ALA A 650 -7.73 16.17 14.15
C ALA A 650 -9.13 16.66 13.68
N HIS A 651 -9.33 16.82 12.37
CA HIS A 651 -10.64 17.22 11.83
C HIS A 651 -11.76 16.19 12.07
N MET A 652 -11.45 14.90 11.98
CA MET A 652 -12.39 13.81 12.29
C MET A 652 -12.72 13.77 13.79
N SER A 653 -11.72 13.93 14.65
CA SER A 653 -11.89 13.94 16.11
C SER A 653 -12.78 15.08 16.60
N LEU A 654 -12.76 16.24 15.93
CA LEU A 654 -13.52 17.43 16.32
C LEU A 654 -15.02 17.35 15.98
N GLN A 655 -15.48 16.36 15.22
CA GLN A 655 -16.88 16.27 14.79
C GLN A 655 -17.92 16.26 15.93
N PRO A 656 -17.70 15.67 17.12
CA PRO A 656 -18.64 15.78 18.24
C PRO A 656 -18.88 17.24 18.69
N LEU A 657 -17.85 18.10 18.65
CA LEU A 657 -17.98 19.53 18.96
C LEU A 657 -18.72 20.30 17.85
N VAL A 658 -18.57 19.87 16.60
CA VAL A 658 -19.29 20.45 15.45
C VAL A 658 -20.77 20.06 15.48
N LEU A 659 -21.08 18.80 15.75
CA LEU A 659 -22.45 18.28 15.88
C LEU A 659 -23.18 18.88 17.08
N ALA A 660 -22.48 19.10 18.20
CA ALA A 660 -23.01 19.81 19.37
C ALA A 660 -23.02 21.36 19.23
N MET A 661 -22.69 21.89 18.04
CA MET A 661 -22.60 23.34 17.75
C MET A 661 -21.64 24.13 18.67
N ALA A 662 -20.76 23.44 19.40
CA ALA A 662 -19.76 24.06 20.25
C ALA A 662 -18.62 24.71 19.44
N VAL A 663 -18.31 24.15 18.27
CA VAL A 663 -17.29 24.67 17.33
C VAL A 663 -17.88 24.75 15.93
N THR A 664 -17.70 25.87 15.23
CA THR A 664 -18.21 26.01 13.85
C THR A 664 -17.40 25.16 12.86
N LYS A 665 -18.00 24.74 11.74
CA LYS A 665 -17.28 23.95 10.70
C LYS A 665 -15.96 24.61 10.23
N PRO A 666 -15.91 25.93 9.93
CA PRO A 666 -14.65 26.62 9.66
C PRO A 666 -13.68 26.60 10.84
N SER A 667 -14.14 26.88 12.07
CA SER A 667 -13.29 26.84 13.26
C SER A 667 -12.66 25.46 13.50
N ALA A 668 -13.40 24.38 13.26
CA ALA A 668 -12.91 23.01 13.38
C ALA A 668 -11.95 22.62 12.24
N GLN A 669 -12.03 23.28 11.07
CA GLN A 669 -11.01 23.14 10.03
C GLN A 669 -9.72 23.86 10.43
N THR A 670 -9.80 25.11 10.91
CA THR A 670 -8.62 25.87 11.37
C THR A 670 -7.90 25.18 12.54
N LEU A 671 -8.63 24.66 13.53
CA LEU A 671 -8.06 23.89 14.65
C LEU A 671 -7.33 22.64 14.15
N ALA A 672 -7.95 21.90 13.23
CA ALA A 672 -7.40 20.68 12.65
C ALA A 672 -6.14 20.93 11.79
N GLN A 673 -6.12 22.02 11.02
CA GLN A 673 -4.92 22.45 10.28
C GLN A 673 -3.73 22.77 11.19
N GLN A 674 -3.99 23.11 12.46
CA GLN A 674 -2.96 23.33 13.49
C GLN A 674 -2.67 22.06 14.32
N GLY A 675 -3.18 20.89 13.91
CA GLY A 675 -3.01 19.60 14.58
C GLY A 675 -3.80 19.45 15.88
N ILE A 676 -4.74 20.35 16.19
CA ILE A 676 -5.44 20.38 17.47
C ILE A 676 -6.65 19.45 17.42
N SER A 677 -6.49 18.27 18.02
CA SER A 677 -7.56 17.27 18.13
C SER A 677 -8.55 17.57 19.26
N PHE A 678 -9.69 16.89 19.25
CA PHE A 678 -10.64 16.87 20.38
C PHE A 678 -9.98 16.44 21.69
N GLU A 679 -9.10 15.45 21.65
CA GLU A 679 -8.42 14.96 22.85
C GLU A 679 -7.39 15.99 23.35
N THR A 680 -6.73 16.73 22.46
CA THR A 680 -5.85 17.86 22.81
C THR A 680 -6.63 18.96 23.54
N LEU A 681 -7.84 19.30 23.06
CA LEU A 681 -8.74 20.25 23.72
C LEU A 681 -9.22 19.73 25.10
N LYS A 682 -9.61 18.45 25.16
CA LYS A 682 -10.08 17.77 26.38
C LYS A 682 -9.00 17.72 27.47
N GLN A 683 -7.78 17.32 27.12
CA GLN A 683 -6.64 17.31 28.04
C GLN A 683 -6.26 18.71 28.52
N ALA A 684 -6.31 19.73 27.65
CA ALA A 684 -6.08 21.12 28.07
C ALA A 684 -7.15 21.61 29.06
N TYR A 685 -8.43 21.25 28.82
CA TYR A 685 -9.52 21.53 29.76
C TYR A 685 -9.39 20.75 31.08
N GLN A 686 -8.96 19.49 31.05
CA GLN A 686 -8.74 18.69 32.27
C GLN A 686 -7.56 19.20 33.12
N LYS A 687 -6.51 19.76 32.49
CA LYS A 687 -5.37 20.37 33.19
C LYS A 687 -5.72 21.70 33.87
N ASP A 688 -6.50 22.56 33.21
CA ASP A 688 -7.09 23.76 33.83
C ASP A 688 -8.44 24.08 33.14
N PRO A 689 -9.58 23.82 33.80
CA PRO A 689 -10.91 24.09 33.23
C PRO A 689 -11.18 25.57 32.92
N LYS A 690 -10.50 26.51 33.59
CA LYS A 690 -10.72 27.96 33.48
C LYS A 690 -9.80 28.61 32.44
N LYS A 691 -8.51 28.26 32.41
CA LYS A 691 -7.49 28.87 31.54
C LYS A 691 -6.88 27.92 30.50
N GLY A 692 -6.93 26.60 30.67
CA GLY A 692 -6.18 25.65 29.83
C GLY A 692 -6.47 25.78 28.32
N LEU A 693 -7.75 25.86 27.96
CA LEU A 693 -8.17 26.13 26.57
C LEU A 693 -7.81 27.54 26.08
N LYS A 694 -7.73 28.54 26.97
CA LYS A 694 -7.25 29.90 26.62
C LYS A 694 -5.75 29.90 26.33
N HIS A 695 -4.96 29.15 27.10
CA HIS A 695 -3.51 29.02 26.88
C HIS A 695 -3.21 28.26 25.58
N LEU A 696 -3.88 27.11 25.35
CA LEU A 696 -3.68 26.29 24.15
C LEU A 696 -4.01 27.06 22.87
N LEU A 697 -5.13 27.80 22.84
CA LEU A 697 -5.63 28.44 21.61
C LEU A 697 -5.20 29.91 21.45
N ARG A 698 -4.39 30.46 22.38
CA ARG A 698 -3.97 31.88 22.40
C ARG A 698 -3.40 32.37 21.07
N HIS A 699 -2.62 31.53 20.40
CA HIS A 699 -1.89 31.89 19.18
C HIS A 699 -2.75 31.87 17.91
N LEU A 700 -3.99 31.39 17.99
CA LEU A 700 -4.92 31.31 16.85
C LEU A 700 -5.75 32.58 16.63
N GLY A 701 -5.41 33.68 17.32
CA GLY A 701 -6.12 34.96 17.19
C GLY A 701 -6.17 35.48 15.75
N ASN A 702 -5.08 35.29 15.01
CA ASN A 702 -4.95 35.74 13.62
C ASN A 702 -5.76 34.87 12.64
N GLU A 703 -5.76 33.54 12.85
CA GLU A 703 -6.43 32.57 11.95
C GLU A 703 -7.95 32.51 12.15
N LEU A 704 -8.42 32.58 13.40
CA LEU A 704 -9.85 32.52 13.73
C LEU A 704 -10.51 33.91 13.78
N GLY A 705 -9.75 34.95 14.11
CA GLY A 705 -10.24 36.24 14.57
C GLY A 705 -10.66 36.20 16.05
N PRO A 706 -10.36 37.25 16.85
CA PRO A 706 -10.46 37.21 18.31
C PRO A 706 -11.88 36.89 18.83
N ASN A 707 -12.91 37.44 18.19
CA ASN A 707 -14.31 37.21 18.59
C ASN A 707 -14.76 35.75 18.38
N LYS A 708 -14.31 35.10 17.29
CA LYS A 708 -14.60 33.68 17.06
C LYS A 708 -13.79 32.80 18.00
N LEU A 709 -12.51 33.10 18.20
CA LEU A 709 -11.64 32.40 19.16
C LEU A 709 -12.24 32.40 20.58
N SER A 710 -12.64 33.57 21.09
CA SER A 710 -13.29 33.69 22.41
C SER A 710 -14.58 32.87 22.51
N THR A 711 -15.43 32.93 21.46
CA THR A 711 -16.67 32.15 21.38
C THR A 711 -16.41 30.64 21.34
N THR A 712 -15.43 30.20 20.53
CA THR A 712 -14.99 28.80 20.40
C THR A 712 -14.48 28.25 21.74
N ILE A 713 -13.68 29.04 22.48
CA ILE A 713 -13.20 28.65 23.82
C ILE A 713 -14.39 28.49 24.77
N ARG A 714 -15.26 29.52 24.89
CA ARG A 714 -16.42 29.51 25.80
C ARG A 714 -17.35 28.33 25.53
N HIS A 715 -17.70 28.08 24.26
CA HIS A 715 -18.59 26.99 23.88
C HIS A 715 -17.95 25.60 24.11
N THR A 716 -16.65 25.45 23.82
CA THR A 716 -15.92 24.20 24.10
C THR A 716 -15.83 23.93 25.61
N GLN A 717 -15.60 24.96 26.42
CA GLN A 717 -15.66 24.86 27.89
C GLN A 717 -17.06 24.41 28.36
N THR A 718 -18.14 25.00 27.85
CA THR A 718 -19.52 24.58 28.18
C THR A 718 -19.81 23.14 27.76
N PHE A 719 -19.33 22.71 26.59
CA PHE A 719 -19.48 21.32 26.14
C PHE A 719 -18.79 20.35 27.10
N PHE A 720 -17.51 20.58 27.43
CA PHE A 720 -16.81 19.69 28.35
C PHE A 720 -17.40 19.71 29.77
N LEU A 721 -17.83 20.87 30.28
CA LEU A 721 -18.51 20.98 31.57
C LEU A 721 -19.82 20.17 31.62
N THR A 722 -20.55 20.08 30.51
CA THR A 722 -21.84 19.35 30.42
C THR A 722 -21.71 17.89 29.96
N LYS A 723 -20.52 17.46 29.50
CA LYS A 723 -20.27 16.10 28.98
C LYS A 723 -19.12 15.33 29.66
N LEU A 724 -18.43 15.91 30.63
CA LEU A 724 -17.45 15.23 31.50
C LEU A 724 -17.87 15.21 32.98
N ALA A 725 -19.10 15.64 33.28
CA ALA A 725 -19.72 15.56 34.62
C ALA A 725 -20.61 14.29 34.79
N HIS A 726 -20.61 13.44 33.76
CA HIS A 726 -21.22 12.12 33.66
C HIS A 726 -20.25 11.20 32.91
#